data_AF-R6TNA4-F1
#
_entry.id   AF-R6TNA4-F1
#
_cell.length_a   1.000
_cell.length_b   1.000
_cell.length_c   1.000
_cell.angle_alpha   90.00
_cell.angle_beta   90.00
_cell.angle_gamma   90.00
#
_symmetry.space_group_name_H-M   'P 1'
#
loop_
_entity.id
_entity.type
_entity.pdbx_description
1 polymer ?
#
loop_
_entity_poly.entity_id
_entity_poly.type
_entity_poly.pdbx_seq_one_letter_code
_entity_poly.pdbx_strand_id
1 'polypeptide(L)'
;MDFNSTIFAAMVAEFGGVPKVYPITKDCLEEIQRRVEQAAQACDIVLLNAGSSAGREDYSCQAIENIGKVVCHGIAIKPGKPAILGLKGAVPILGVPGYPVSGILILREILQPLMEHLTGHSQVQKDRVEAVLSRSVLSGLKYQEFIRVRMGNVGGRLMASPLNRGSGVVTSFVKADGILEVPQGTEGYEAGQTVEVQLLRPMEELQRTLVAIGSHDPLLDELADLFRQDGACFLSSSHVGSMGGIMAVRRGEAHMAGVHLLDERDGSYNSSFIRKYFPQGGVRLVECVGRTQGLMIPAGNPKGIERFSDLGRDGISYVNRQKGSGTRILFDFLCKREGLEGKTIYGYDREEFTHTAVAAQIASGSGDAGMGIWSAAKLYALEFLPICTEQYDLLIPDSAWDTPMVQKLIALLRSEEFQRRLESLGGYTIDRPGTVRERLEVRYYWNFRMGYSYYYLDQEGRALRYFEKALEARPGDEDTMELIDSCKKGISLPQFSECFRERTENWWETFAEMEAELRQMMDEDKDHTRGAELVAQMQETLNLVFDEISFEMGFNGEKYELILTPEGDKVKLFELVYFQKHATKEVLEHWNILVGRQPSQNIGLRTDDGWDISGDDVQIWLEEQGENSFNISAYCEKLLPMLREAEGRVWWMLTTLTDQILGEIPHMR
;
A
#
# COMPACT_ATOMS: atom_id res chain seq x y z
N MET A 1 -33.46 -28.68 8.41
CA MET A 1 -33.59 -28.88 6.95
C MET A 1 -32.24 -29.34 6.44
N ASP A 2 -32.17 -30.48 5.75
CA ASP A 2 -30.92 -31.00 5.15
C ASP A 2 -30.79 -30.49 3.72
N PHE A 3 -29.62 -29.95 3.37
CA PHE A 3 -29.29 -29.48 2.02
C PHE A 3 -28.00 -30.09 1.47
N ASN A 4 -27.19 -30.76 2.30
CA ASN A 4 -25.93 -31.38 1.88
C ASN A 4 -26.19 -32.51 0.87
N SER A 5 -27.24 -33.31 1.11
CA SER A 5 -27.65 -34.39 0.21
C SER A 5 -27.93 -33.91 -1.21
N THR A 6 -28.51 -32.71 -1.38
CA THR A 6 -28.77 -32.12 -2.70
C THR A 6 -27.47 -31.69 -3.39
N ILE A 7 -26.57 -31.04 -2.66
CA ILE A 7 -25.26 -30.63 -3.19
C ILE A 7 -24.43 -31.85 -3.60
N PHE A 8 -24.35 -32.86 -2.72
CA PHE A 8 -23.56 -34.05 -2.96
C PHE A 8 -24.11 -34.89 -4.11
N ALA A 9 -25.44 -34.99 -4.25
CA ALA A 9 -26.06 -35.66 -5.38
C ALA A 9 -25.70 -34.97 -6.71
N ALA A 10 -25.73 -33.64 -6.76
CA ALA A 10 -25.33 -32.87 -7.94
C ALA A 10 -23.84 -33.08 -8.29
N MET A 11 -22.95 -33.06 -7.29
CA MET A 11 -21.53 -33.32 -7.50
C MET A 11 -21.25 -34.75 -7.97
N VAL A 12 -21.95 -35.75 -7.42
CA VAL A 12 -21.83 -37.14 -7.90
C VAL A 12 -22.25 -37.25 -9.36
N ALA A 13 -23.34 -36.58 -9.76
CA ALA A 13 -23.77 -36.53 -11.16
C ALA A 13 -22.75 -35.80 -12.06
N GLU A 14 -22.18 -34.69 -11.58
CA GLU A 14 -21.10 -33.94 -12.25
C GLU A 14 -19.85 -34.80 -12.45
N PHE A 15 -19.50 -35.65 -11.48
CA PHE A 15 -18.40 -36.61 -11.56
C PHE A 15 -18.74 -37.88 -12.38
N GLY A 16 -19.92 -37.93 -13.01
CA GLY A 16 -20.34 -39.03 -13.88
C GLY A 16 -21.00 -40.22 -13.18
N GLY A 17 -21.35 -40.11 -11.89
CA GLY A 17 -22.06 -41.14 -11.12
C GLY A 17 -23.58 -40.98 -11.14
N VAL A 18 -24.29 -42.02 -10.68
CA VAL A 18 -25.75 -42.00 -10.50
C VAL A 18 -26.07 -41.85 -9.01
N PRO A 19 -26.51 -40.68 -8.53
CA PRO A 19 -26.77 -40.47 -7.11
C PRO A 19 -28.05 -41.19 -6.66
N LYS A 20 -27.96 -41.93 -5.54
CA LYS A 20 -29.12 -42.53 -4.86
C LYS A 20 -29.22 -41.98 -3.44
N VAL A 21 -30.14 -41.03 -3.23
CA VAL A 21 -30.35 -40.38 -1.93
C VAL A 21 -31.32 -41.20 -1.09
N TYR A 22 -30.89 -41.60 0.11
CA TYR A 22 -31.75 -42.26 1.09
C TYR A 22 -32.36 -41.24 2.06
N PRO A 23 -33.55 -41.53 2.64
CA PRO A 23 -34.15 -40.70 3.69
C PRO A 23 -33.20 -40.43 4.88
N ILE A 24 -33.38 -39.27 5.52
CA ILE A 24 -32.68 -38.90 6.76
C ILE A 24 -32.87 -40.03 7.78
N THR A 25 -31.76 -40.58 8.26
CA THR A 25 -31.74 -41.67 9.23
C THR A 25 -31.68 -41.08 10.63
N LYS A 26 -32.38 -41.70 11.59
CA LYS A 26 -32.33 -41.29 12.99
C LYS A 26 -30.91 -41.47 13.53
N ASP A 27 -30.51 -40.62 14.46
CA ASP A 27 -29.18 -40.65 15.07
C ASP A 27 -29.08 -41.79 16.10
N CYS A 28 -29.03 -43.03 15.58
CA CYS A 28 -29.04 -44.28 16.34
C CYS A 28 -28.12 -45.27 15.61
N LEU A 29 -27.19 -45.87 16.35
CA LEU A 29 -26.13 -46.72 15.82
C LEU A 29 -26.69 -47.85 14.94
N GLU A 30 -27.70 -48.57 15.41
CA GLU A 30 -28.31 -49.70 14.72
C GLU A 30 -29.01 -49.28 13.43
N GLU A 31 -29.69 -48.14 13.44
CA GLU A 31 -30.37 -47.60 12.26
C GLU A 31 -29.38 -47.10 11.20
N ILE A 32 -28.30 -46.44 11.63
CA ILE A 32 -27.22 -45.99 10.74
C ILE A 32 -26.54 -47.21 10.12
N GLN A 33 -26.18 -48.22 10.91
CA GLN A 33 -25.57 -49.46 10.43
C GLN A 33 -26.43 -50.14 9.37
N ARG A 34 -27.72 -50.36 9.68
CA ARG A 34 -28.67 -50.98 8.76
C ARG A 34 -28.77 -50.19 7.45
N ARG A 35 -28.78 -48.86 7.52
CA ARG A 35 -28.86 -47.99 6.33
C ARG A 35 -27.60 -48.04 5.48
N VAL A 36 -26.43 -47.95 6.10
CA VAL A 36 -25.14 -48.02 5.39
C VAL A 36 -24.96 -49.39 4.76
N GLU A 37 -25.35 -50.46 5.46
CA GLU A 37 -25.37 -51.82 4.91
C GLU A 37 -26.28 -51.96 3.69
N GLN A 38 -27.51 -51.44 3.78
CA GLN A 38 -28.44 -51.42 2.65
C GLN A 38 -27.87 -50.63 1.46
N ALA A 39 -27.23 -49.49 1.73
CA ALA A 39 -26.61 -48.67 0.70
C ALA A 39 -25.45 -49.40 0.02
N ALA A 40 -24.58 -50.06 0.79
CA ALA A 40 -23.43 -50.80 0.27
C ALA A 40 -23.81 -52.05 -0.55
N GLN A 41 -25.01 -52.59 -0.38
CA GLN A 41 -25.52 -53.68 -1.22
C GLN A 41 -26.07 -53.20 -2.58
N ALA A 42 -26.44 -51.92 -2.68
CA ALA A 42 -27.15 -51.36 -3.82
C ALA A 42 -26.35 -50.33 -4.62
N CYS A 43 -25.18 -49.92 -4.13
CA CYS A 43 -24.35 -48.86 -4.71
C CYS A 43 -22.87 -49.26 -4.68
N ASP A 44 -22.09 -48.73 -5.62
CA ASP A 44 -20.64 -48.99 -5.72
C ASP A 44 -19.81 -48.15 -4.74
N ILE A 45 -20.37 -47.03 -4.27
CA ILE A 45 -19.78 -46.14 -3.25
C ILE A 45 -20.91 -45.67 -2.32
N VAL A 46 -20.62 -45.57 -1.02
CA VAL A 46 -21.56 -45.03 -0.03
C VAL A 46 -21.03 -43.71 0.54
N LEU A 47 -21.83 -42.66 0.45
CA LEU A 47 -21.59 -41.39 1.15
C LEU A 47 -22.45 -41.35 2.41
N LEU A 48 -21.82 -41.27 3.57
CA LEU A 48 -22.48 -41.04 4.85
C LEU A 48 -22.29 -39.57 5.22
N ASN A 49 -23.36 -38.76 5.13
CA ASN A 49 -23.35 -37.38 5.63
C ASN A 49 -23.28 -37.42 7.16
N ALA A 50 -22.07 -37.39 7.69
CA ALA A 50 -21.76 -37.56 9.11
C ALA A 50 -21.71 -36.20 9.80
N GLY A 51 -22.40 -36.06 10.94
CA GLY A 51 -22.30 -34.87 11.78
C GLY A 51 -20.84 -34.63 12.20
N SER A 52 -20.31 -33.43 12.01
CA SER A 52 -18.94 -33.14 12.43
C SER A 52 -18.89 -32.82 13.92
N SER A 53 -18.22 -33.65 14.70
CA SER A 53 -17.27 -33.27 15.78
C SER A 53 -17.27 -34.35 16.85
N ALA A 54 -16.06 -34.78 17.23
CA ALA A 54 -15.51 -35.18 18.55
C ALA A 54 -16.35 -34.99 19.85
N GLY A 55 -17.67 -35.14 19.80
CA GLY A 55 -18.59 -35.25 20.92
C GLY A 55 -18.83 -36.72 21.25
N ARG A 56 -19.34 -36.97 22.45
CA ARG A 56 -19.53 -38.31 23.03
C ARG A 56 -20.43 -39.28 22.23
N GLU A 57 -21.03 -38.86 21.12
CA GLU A 57 -22.12 -39.56 20.41
C GLU A 57 -21.96 -39.62 18.86
N ASP A 58 -20.75 -39.54 18.30
CA ASP A 58 -20.58 -39.77 16.84
C ASP A 58 -20.62 -41.27 16.51
N TYR A 59 -21.80 -41.77 16.15
CA TYR A 59 -22.02 -43.16 15.77
C TYR A 59 -21.48 -43.52 14.38
N SER A 60 -21.05 -42.54 13.56
CA SER A 60 -20.69 -42.76 12.16
C SER A 60 -19.48 -43.70 12.01
N CYS A 61 -18.43 -43.44 12.79
CA CYS A 61 -17.21 -44.26 12.76
C CYS A 61 -17.48 -45.68 13.27
N GLN A 62 -18.21 -45.80 14.39
CA GLN A 62 -18.61 -47.08 14.98
C GLN A 62 -19.52 -47.89 14.04
N ALA A 63 -20.43 -47.22 13.34
CA ALA A 63 -21.34 -47.86 12.39
C ALA A 63 -20.58 -48.49 11.22
N ILE A 64 -19.59 -47.78 10.67
CA ILE A 64 -18.74 -48.27 9.58
C ILE A 64 -17.88 -49.44 10.06
N GLU A 65 -17.28 -49.34 11.25
CA GLU A 65 -16.43 -50.39 11.84
C GLU A 65 -17.20 -51.70 12.08
N ASN A 66 -18.45 -51.62 12.55
CA ASN A 66 -19.24 -52.81 12.89
C ASN A 66 -19.67 -53.63 11.65
N ILE A 67 -19.81 -53.01 10.48
CA ILE A 67 -20.27 -53.68 9.25
C ILE A 67 -19.15 -53.91 8.22
N GLY A 68 -17.95 -53.45 8.53
CA GLY A 68 -16.85 -53.34 7.57
C GLY A 68 -15.53 -53.03 8.26
N LYS A 69 -14.76 -52.10 7.71
CA LYS A 69 -13.47 -51.67 8.23
C LYS A 69 -13.31 -50.16 8.07
N VAL A 70 -12.91 -49.45 9.12
CA VAL A 70 -12.42 -48.08 9.01
C VAL A 70 -10.93 -48.12 8.62
N VAL A 71 -10.59 -47.48 7.51
CA VAL A 71 -9.22 -47.32 7.02
C VAL A 71 -8.57 -46.11 7.67
N CYS A 72 -9.32 -45.01 7.79
CA CYS A 72 -8.84 -43.77 8.38
C CYS A 72 -10.01 -43.02 9.00
N HIS A 73 -9.81 -42.46 10.19
CA HIS A 73 -10.72 -41.50 10.79
C HIS A 73 -9.93 -40.25 11.15
N GLY A 74 -10.23 -39.17 10.44
CA GLY A 74 -9.48 -37.93 10.57
C GLY A 74 -8.38 -37.84 9.53
N ILE A 75 -8.53 -36.97 8.55
CA ILE A 75 -7.48 -36.68 7.56
C ILE A 75 -6.86 -35.30 7.82
N ALA A 76 -5.60 -35.14 7.43
CA ALA A 76 -4.81 -33.93 7.73
C ALA A 76 -5.13 -32.75 6.79
N ILE A 77 -6.42 -32.53 6.48
CA ILE A 77 -6.88 -31.42 5.63
C ILE A 77 -7.77 -30.44 6.39
N LYS A 78 -7.81 -29.21 5.89
CA LYS A 78 -8.66 -28.13 6.43
C LYS A 78 -9.27 -27.31 5.29
N PRO A 79 -10.59 -27.07 5.28
CA PRO A 79 -11.64 -27.79 6.01
C PRO A 79 -11.79 -29.25 5.54
N GLY A 80 -12.30 -30.13 6.41
CA GLY A 80 -12.50 -31.55 6.05
C GLY A 80 -11.98 -32.57 7.08
N LYS A 81 -11.24 -32.11 8.10
CA LYS A 81 -10.60 -32.95 9.12
C LYS A 81 -11.37 -34.21 9.53
N PRO A 82 -12.64 -34.18 9.98
CA PRO A 82 -13.30 -35.36 10.56
C PRO A 82 -13.80 -36.38 9.54
N ALA A 83 -13.37 -36.33 8.27
CA ALA A 83 -13.78 -37.33 7.30
C ALA A 83 -13.34 -38.75 7.69
N ILE A 84 -14.17 -39.72 7.33
CA ILE A 84 -13.96 -41.15 7.63
C ILE A 84 -13.83 -41.90 6.31
N LEU A 85 -12.76 -42.66 6.16
CA LEU A 85 -12.58 -43.58 5.04
C LEU A 85 -12.80 -44.99 5.55
N GLY A 86 -13.79 -45.68 4.98
CA GLY A 86 -14.12 -47.05 5.33
C GLY A 86 -14.39 -47.92 4.11
N LEU A 87 -14.53 -49.21 4.35
CA LEU A 87 -14.78 -50.23 3.33
C LEU A 87 -15.74 -51.28 3.86
N LYS A 88 -16.64 -51.74 3.00
CA LYS A 88 -17.39 -52.98 3.20
C LYS A 88 -17.17 -53.90 2.01
N GLY A 89 -16.34 -54.93 2.19
CA GLY A 89 -15.85 -55.73 1.07
C GLY A 89 -15.09 -54.83 0.08
N ALA A 90 -15.55 -54.78 -1.18
CA ALA A 90 -14.99 -53.92 -2.22
C ALA A 90 -15.62 -52.51 -2.27
N VAL A 91 -16.70 -52.24 -1.52
CA VAL A 91 -17.47 -50.99 -1.59
C VAL A 91 -16.87 -49.93 -0.64
N PRO A 92 -16.37 -48.79 -1.16
CA PRO A 92 -15.90 -47.68 -0.33
C PRO A 92 -17.05 -46.98 0.38
N ILE A 93 -16.80 -46.61 1.64
CA ILE A 93 -17.71 -45.83 2.48
C ILE A 93 -16.98 -44.55 2.90
N LEU A 94 -17.50 -43.39 2.49
CA LEU A 94 -16.96 -42.08 2.82
C LEU A 94 -17.87 -41.38 3.82
N GLY A 95 -17.40 -41.23 5.05
CA GLY A 95 -18.01 -40.35 6.05
C GLY A 95 -17.63 -38.90 5.77
N VAL A 96 -18.60 -38.11 5.34
CA VAL A 96 -18.44 -36.73 4.90
C VAL A 96 -18.85 -35.78 6.03
N PRO A 97 -18.04 -34.75 6.37
CA PRO A 97 -18.40 -33.83 7.46
C PRO A 97 -19.69 -33.04 7.19
N GLY A 98 -20.50 -32.85 8.24
CA GLY A 98 -21.78 -32.16 8.15
C GLY A 98 -21.69 -30.68 7.81
N TYR A 99 -20.53 -30.05 8.00
CA TYR A 99 -20.27 -28.72 7.47
C TYR A 99 -20.19 -28.76 5.93
N PRO A 100 -21.04 -28.01 5.21
CA PRO A 100 -21.21 -28.16 3.77
C PRO A 100 -19.92 -27.96 2.97
N VAL A 101 -19.13 -26.94 3.32
CA VAL A 101 -17.86 -26.63 2.64
C VAL A 101 -16.86 -27.76 2.85
N SER A 102 -16.78 -28.29 4.07
CA SER A 102 -15.93 -29.43 4.38
C SER A 102 -16.34 -30.63 3.53
N GLY A 103 -17.64 -30.89 3.40
CA GLY A 103 -18.14 -31.97 2.57
C GLY A 103 -17.83 -31.81 1.08
N ILE A 104 -18.05 -30.61 0.51
CA ILE A 104 -17.70 -30.30 -0.88
C ILE A 104 -16.21 -30.56 -1.16
N LEU A 105 -15.31 -30.13 -0.27
CA LEU A 105 -13.88 -30.38 -0.44
C LEU A 105 -13.53 -31.86 -0.33
N ILE A 106 -14.13 -32.60 0.60
CA ILE A 106 -13.94 -34.05 0.71
C ILE A 106 -14.39 -34.76 -0.57
N LEU A 107 -15.52 -34.35 -1.14
CA LEU A 107 -15.99 -34.90 -2.41
C LEU A 107 -15.01 -34.59 -3.55
N ARG A 108 -14.46 -33.38 -3.65
CA ARG A 108 -13.48 -33.07 -4.72
C ARG A 108 -12.13 -33.73 -4.53
N GLU A 109 -11.59 -33.74 -3.32
CA GLU A 109 -10.22 -34.20 -3.09
C GLU A 109 -10.13 -35.72 -2.90
N ILE A 110 -11.23 -36.37 -2.48
CA ILE A 110 -11.26 -37.81 -2.22
C ILE A 110 -12.22 -38.54 -3.15
N LEU A 111 -13.49 -38.12 -3.24
CA LEU A 111 -14.50 -38.87 -4.01
C LEU A 111 -14.25 -38.77 -5.52
N GLN A 112 -13.95 -37.59 -6.04
CA GLN A 112 -13.73 -37.40 -7.48
C GLN A 112 -12.58 -38.28 -8.02
N PRO A 113 -11.36 -38.28 -7.43
CA PRO A 113 -10.30 -39.19 -7.88
C PRO A 113 -10.68 -40.67 -7.77
N LEU A 114 -11.45 -41.05 -6.74
CA LEU A 114 -11.95 -42.42 -6.58
C LEU A 114 -12.92 -42.80 -7.71
N MET A 115 -13.86 -41.91 -8.06
CA MET A 115 -14.82 -42.14 -9.15
C MET A 115 -14.12 -42.19 -10.50
N GLU A 116 -13.17 -41.28 -10.76
CA GLU A 116 -12.36 -41.27 -11.98
C GLU A 116 -11.61 -42.61 -12.13
N HIS A 117 -11.01 -43.11 -11.04
CA HIS A 117 -10.35 -44.41 -11.03
C HIS A 117 -11.31 -45.58 -11.32
N LEU A 118 -12.48 -45.61 -10.68
CA LEU A 118 -13.46 -46.69 -10.85
C LEU A 118 -14.11 -46.70 -12.24
N THR A 119 -14.27 -45.53 -12.85
CA THR A 119 -14.90 -45.40 -14.17
C THR A 119 -13.91 -45.44 -15.32
N GLY A 120 -12.61 -45.49 -15.04
CA GLY A 120 -11.55 -45.50 -16.06
C GLY A 120 -11.38 -44.18 -16.82
N HIS A 121 -11.95 -43.08 -16.30
CA HIS A 121 -11.71 -41.75 -16.85
C HIS A 121 -10.28 -41.33 -16.53
N SER A 122 -9.59 -40.72 -17.50
CA SER A 122 -8.32 -40.06 -17.21
C SER A 122 -8.57 -38.94 -16.20
N GLN A 123 -7.72 -38.89 -15.17
CA GLN A 123 -7.77 -37.84 -14.15
C GLN A 123 -7.75 -36.49 -14.86
N VAL A 124 -8.83 -35.71 -14.72
CA VAL A 124 -8.90 -34.40 -15.34
C VAL A 124 -7.80 -33.57 -14.69
N GLN A 125 -6.84 -33.10 -15.49
CA GLN A 125 -5.84 -32.17 -14.97
C GLN A 125 -6.59 -30.96 -14.42
N LYS A 126 -6.47 -30.75 -13.11
CA LYS A 126 -7.01 -29.56 -12.46
C LYS A 126 -6.37 -28.36 -13.14
N ASP A 127 -7.17 -27.48 -13.76
CA ASP A 127 -6.66 -26.25 -14.35
C ASP A 127 -6.01 -25.41 -13.24
N ARG A 128 -4.68 -25.36 -13.23
CA ARG A 128 -3.90 -24.60 -12.26
C ARG A 128 -3.24 -23.42 -12.95
N VAL A 129 -3.24 -22.29 -12.28
CA VAL A 129 -2.69 -21.05 -12.82
C VAL A 129 -1.93 -20.28 -11.76
N GLU A 130 -0.93 -19.52 -12.18
CA GLU A 130 -0.24 -18.57 -11.32
C GLU A 130 -1.09 -17.32 -11.11
N ALA A 131 -1.22 -16.89 -9.85
CA ALA A 131 -1.91 -15.67 -9.49
C ALA A 131 -1.20 -14.96 -8.32
N VAL A 132 -1.35 -13.65 -8.25
CA VAL A 132 -0.74 -12.81 -7.19
C VAL A 132 -1.72 -12.67 -6.03
N LEU A 133 -1.29 -12.99 -4.81
CA LEU A 133 -2.12 -12.85 -3.61
C LEU A 133 -2.35 -11.39 -3.23
N SER A 134 -3.60 -10.99 -3.07
CA SER A 134 -3.95 -9.63 -2.63
C SER A 134 -3.80 -9.39 -1.12
N ARG A 135 -3.66 -10.46 -0.32
CA ARG A 135 -3.46 -10.41 1.14
C ARG A 135 -2.76 -11.67 1.64
N SER A 136 -2.03 -11.53 2.74
CA SER A 136 -1.36 -12.66 3.38
C SER A 136 -2.38 -13.69 3.85
N VAL A 137 -1.98 -14.94 3.71
CA VAL A 137 -2.73 -16.13 4.07
C VAL A 137 -1.91 -16.83 5.15
N LEU A 138 -2.40 -16.84 6.39
CA LEU A 138 -1.74 -17.57 7.47
C LEU A 138 -2.33 -18.98 7.58
N SER A 139 -1.52 -20.02 7.63
CA SER A 139 -1.97 -21.40 7.79
C SER A 139 -1.30 -22.06 9.00
N GLY A 140 -1.97 -23.04 9.58
CA GLY A 140 -1.38 -23.84 10.64
C GLY A 140 -0.55 -24.97 10.06
N LEU A 141 0.63 -25.23 10.63
CA LEU A 141 1.57 -26.25 10.14
C LEU A 141 1.01 -27.68 10.10
N LYS A 142 -0.03 -27.96 10.88
CA LYS A 142 -0.56 -29.33 11.08
C LYS A 142 -1.34 -29.87 9.88
N TYR A 143 -1.94 -29.01 9.07
CA TYR A 143 -2.92 -29.43 8.07
C TYR A 143 -2.61 -28.82 6.70
N GLN A 144 -2.87 -29.58 5.64
CA GLN A 144 -3.00 -29.03 4.31
C GLN A 144 -4.29 -28.21 4.25
N GLU A 145 -4.20 -26.92 3.91
CA GLU A 145 -5.35 -26.01 3.96
C GLU A 145 -5.80 -25.58 2.55
N PHE A 146 -7.08 -25.80 2.25
CA PHE A 146 -7.71 -25.39 1.00
C PHE A 146 -8.47 -24.09 1.20
N ILE A 147 -7.96 -23.03 0.59
CA ILE A 147 -8.42 -21.66 0.78
C ILE A 147 -9.09 -21.20 -0.50
N ARG A 148 -10.38 -20.93 -0.40
CA ARG A 148 -11.15 -20.38 -1.51
C ARG A 148 -10.71 -18.96 -1.78
N VAL A 149 -10.55 -18.62 -3.04
CA VAL A 149 -10.17 -17.28 -3.50
C VAL A 149 -11.17 -16.75 -4.52
N ARG A 150 -11.35 -15.43 -4.52
CA ARG A 150 -11.89 -14.68 -5.65
C ARG A 150 -10.75 -14.33 -6.59
N MET A 151 -11.02 -14.32 -7.89
CA MET A 151 -9.98 -14.07 -8.89
C MET A 151 -10.45 -13.07 -9.96
N GLY A 152 -9.49 -12.46 -10.64
CA GLY A 152 -9.73 -11.63 -11.82
C GLY A 152 -8.45 -11.02 -12.36
N ASN A 153 -8.42 -10.71 -13.65
CA ASN A 153 -7.24 -10.16 -14.30
C ASN A 153 -7.22 -8.63 -14.21
N VAL A 154 -6.28 -8.06 -13.45
CA VAL A 154 -6.10 -6.61 -13.29
C VAL A 154 -4.79 -6.19 -13.95
N GLY A 155 -4.87 -5.36 -14.99
CA GLY A 155 -3.67 -4.84 -15.67
C GLY A 155 -2.73 -5.92 -16.22
N GLY A 156 -3.27 -7.05 -16.68
CA GLY A 156 -2.51 -8.19 -17.18
C GLY A 156 -2.03 -9.17 -16.09
N ARG A 157 -2.33 -8.91 -14.81
CA ARG A 157 -1.97 -9.77 -13.68
C ARG A 157 -3.21 -10.45 -13.12
N LEU A 158 -3.17 -11.77 -13.03
CA LEU A 158 -4.24 -12.52 -12.38
C LEU A 158 -4.12 -12.36 -10.87
N MET A 159 -5.10 -11.69 -10.26
CA MET A 159 -5.14 -11.45 -8.82
C MET A 159 -5.95 -12.55 -8.13
N ALA A 160 -5.50 -12.98 -6.94
CA ALA A 160 -6.20 -13.90 -6.07
C ALA A 160 -6.46 -13.27 -4.69
N SER A 161 -7.72 -13.07 -4.35
CA SER A 161 -8.16 -12.57 -3.06
C SER A 161 -8.79 -13.70 -2.23
N PRO A 162 -8.16 -14.16 -1.13
CA PRO A 162 -8.74 -15.16 -0.24
C PRO A 162 -10.14 -14.75 0.21
N LEU A 163 -11.04 -15.70 0.38
CA LEU A 163 -12.34 -15.51 1.02
C LEU A 163 -12.25 -15.76 2.53
N ASN A 164 -13.26 -15.30 3.28
CA ASN A 164 -13.28 -15.49 4.73
C ASN A 164 -13.35 -16.98 5.12
N ARG A 165 -12.69 -17.31 6.23
CA ARG A 165 -12.56 -18.69 6.73
C ARG A 165 -13.78 -19.07 7.55
N GLY A 166 -14.55 -20.03 7.05
CA GLY A 166 -15.67 -20.64 7.75
C GLY A 166 -16.17 -21.86 6.97
N SER A 167 -16.30 -23.00 7.63
CA SER A 167 -16.75 -24.26 7.02
C SER A 167 -18.28 -24.36 6.88
N GLY A 168 -19.03 -23.54 7.62
CA GLY A 168 -20.50 -23.50 7.58
C GLY A 168 -21.10 -22.56 6.53
N VAL A 169 -20.29 -21.76 5.83
CA VAL A 169 -20.77 -20.67 4.97
C VAL A 169 -20.78 -21.12 3.51
N VAL A 170 -21.87 -21.74 3.05
CA VAL A 170 -22.02 -22.21 1.65
C VAL A 170 -21.77 -21.11 0.63
N THR A 171 -22.19 -19.88 0.93
CA THR A 171 -22.03 -18.71 0.04
C THR A 171 -20.58 -18.43 -0.34
N SER A 172 -19.63 -18.79 0.53
CA SER A 172 -18.21 -18.61 0.24
C SER A 172 -17.67 -19.62 -0.79
N PHE A 173 -18.32 -20.78 -0.98
CA PHE A 173 -17.99 -21.67 -2.09
C PHE A 173 -18.63 -21.19 -3.40
N VAL A 174 -19.89 -20.72 -3.34
CA VAL A 174 -20.59 -20.14 -4.51
C VAL A 174 -19.85 -18.94 -5.09
N LYS A 175 -19.27 -18.10 -4.21
CA LYS A 175 -18.46 -16.95 -4.61
C LYS A 175 -17.04 -17.35 -5.07
N ALA A 176 -16.54 -18.55 -4.80
CA ALA A 176 -15.16 -18.89 -5.09
C ALA A 176 -14.90 -19.02 -6.61
N ASP A 177 -13.80 -18.44 -7.07
CA ASP A 177 -13.32 -18.53 -8.45
C ASP A 177 -12.13 -19.49 -8.57
N GLY A 178 -11.47 -19.78 -7.44
CA GLY A 178 -10.37 -20.72 -7.33
C GLY A 178 -10.18 -21.28 -5.92
N ILE A 179 -9.31 -22.27 -5.79
CA ILE A 179 -8.84 -22.86 -4.55
C ILE A 179 -7.32 -22.74 -4.51
N LEU A 180 -6.82 -21.95 -3.57
CA LEU A 180 -5.42 -21.93 -3.16
C LEU A 180 -5.16 -23.09 -2.20
N GLU A 181 -4.19 -23.92 -2.52
CA GLU A 181 -3.74 -25.00 -1.67
C GLU A 181 -2.52 -24.54 -0.87
N VAL A 182 -2.61 -24.61 0.46
CA VAL A 182 -1.46 -24.39 1.35
C VAL A 182 -0.96 -25.74 1.82
N PRO A 183 0.27 -26.16 1.45
CA PRO A 183 0.84 -27.43 1.88
C PRO A 183 0.95 -27.55 3.40
N GLN A 184 0.90 -28.79 3.88
CA GLN A 184 1.19 -29.08 5.28
C GLN A 184 2.64 -28.67 5.61
N GLY A 185 2.86 -28.13 6.80
CA GLY A 185 4.18 -27.64 7.23
C GLY A 185 4.54 -26.25 6.73
N THR A 186 3.64 -25.54 6.05
CA THR A 186 3.84 -24.14 5.62
C THR A 186 3.00 -23.19 6.48
N GLU A 187 3.56 -22.04 6.87
CA GLU A 187 2.84 -20.99 7.63
C GLU A 187 1.89 -20.17 6.74
N GLY A 188 1.84 -20.49 5.45
CA GLY A 188 1.04 -19.84 4.44
C GLY A 188 1.88 -18.97 3.51
N TYR A 189 1.28 -17.87 3.01
CA TYR A 189 1.83 -17.06 1.93
C TYR A 189 1.65 -15.57 2.23
N GLU A 190 2.58 -14.74 1.77
CA GLU A 190 2.52 -13.29 1.98
C GLU A 190 1.74 -12.56 0.88
N ALA A 191 1.23 -11.37 1.21
CA ALA A 191 0.63 -10.48 0.21
C ALA A 191 1.64 -10.12 -0.88
N GLY A 192 1.20 -10.12 -2.14
CA GLY A 192 2.04 -9.87 -3.32
C GLY A 192 2.82 -11.09 -3.82
N GLN A 193 2.79 -12.22 -3.09
CA GLN A 193 3.42 -13.46 -3.55
C GLN A 193 2.63 -14.09 -4.70
N THR A 194 3.35 -14.60 -5.70
CA THR A 194 2.77 -15.47 -6.75
C THR A 194 2.54 -16.86 -6.17
N VAL A 195 1.32 -17.36 -6.31
CA VAL A 195 0.90 -18.68 -5.84
C VAL A 195 0.17 -19.43 -6.95
N GLU A 196 0.21 -20.75 -6.87
CA GLU A 196 -0.56 -21.62 -7.76
C GLU A 196 -1.99 -21.77 -7.21
N VAL A 197 -2.98 -21.53 -8.08
CA VAL A 197 -4.41 -21.62 -7.74
C VAL A 197 -5.09 -22.58 -8.68
N GLN A 198 -5.84 -23.53 -8.12
CA GLN A 198 -6.75 -24.38 -8.88
C GLN A 198 -8.01 -23.58 -9.26
N LEU A 199 -8.34 -23.53 -10.54
CA LEU A 199 -9.52 -22.81 -11.03
C LEU A 199 -10.82 -23.55 -10.71
N LEU A 200 -11.84 -22.76 -10.37
CA LEU A 200 -13.25 -23.18 -10.27
C LEU A 200 -14.11 -22.58 -11.40
N ARG A 201 -13.55 -21.64 -12.17
CA ARG A 201 -14.18 -20.92 -13.27
C ARG A 201 -13.26 -20.93 -14.50
N PRO A 202 -13.81 -20.93 -15.72
CA PRO A 202 -13.00 -20.79 -16.94
C PRO A 202 -12.18 -19.50 -16.92
N MET A 203 -10.97 -19.54 -17.49
CA MET A 203 -10.06 -18.39 -17.53
C MET A 203 -10.68 -17.19 -18.25
N GLU A 204 -11.47 -17.43 -19.29
CA GLU A 204 -12.16 -16.38 -20.06
C GLU A 204 -13.13 -15.57 -19.19
N GLU A 205 -13.78 -16.19 -18.20
CA GLU A 205 -14.64 -15.48 -17.24
C GLU A 205 -13.80 -14.56 -16.34
N LEU A 206 -12.64 -15.05 -15.87
CA LEU A 206 -11.73 -14.28 -15.00
C LEU A 206 -11.12 -13.07 -15.71
N GLN A 207 -10.85 -13.19 -17.01
CA GLN A 207 -10.39 -12.08 -17.85
C GLN A 207 -11.45 -10.98 -18.03
N ARG A 208 -12.73 -11.34 -17.92
CA ARG A 208 -13.87 -10.41 -18.05
C ARG A 208 -14.46 -10.04 -16.69
N THR A 209 -13.73 -10.25 -15.62
CA THR A 209 -14.16 -9.97 -14.26
C THR A 209 -13.67 -8.61 -13.79
N LEU A 210 -14.62 -7.71 -13.50
CA LEU A 210 -14.36 -6.47 -12.77
C LEU A 210 -13.97 -6.81 -11.33
N VAL A 211 -12.78 -6.42 -10.92
CA VAL A 211 -12.23 -6.69 -9.59
C VAL A 211 -12.39 -5.45 -8.73
N ALA A 212 -13.31 -5.52 -7.76
CA ALA A 212 -13.59 -4.49 -6.78
C ALA A 212 -13.03 -4.90 -5.42
N ILE A 213 -12.08 -4.11 -4.88
CA ILE A 213 -11.51 -4.35 -3.55
C ILE A 213 -11.73 -3.09 -2.72
N GLY A 214 -12.49 -3.18 -1.63
CA GLY A 214 -12.75 -2.00 -0.79
C GLY A 214 -13.85 -2.21 0.24
N SER A 215 -14.61 -1.16 0.51
CA SER A 215 -15.74 -1.24 1.43
C SER A 215 -16.96 -1.91 0.78
N HIS A 216 -17.64 -2.77 1.54
CA HIS A 216 -18.87 -3.42 1.12
C HIS A 216 -20.04 -2.42 1.10
N ASP A 217 -20.92 -2.57 0.13
CA ASP A 217 -22.28 -2.04 0.15
C ASP A 217 -23.23 -3.04 -0.56
N PRO A 218 -24.48 -3.23 -0.08
CA PRO A 218 -25.48 -4.06 -0.78
C PRO A 218 -25.66 -3.73 -2.27
N LEU A 219 -25.42 -2.48 -2.69
CA LEU A 219 -25.46 -2.10 -4.11
C LEU A 219 -24.45 -2.88 -4.95
N LEU A 220 -23.33 -3.34 -4.38
CA LEU A 220 -22.35 -4.14 -5.12
C LEU A 220 -22.88 -5.54 -5.43
N ASP A 221 -23.74 -6.11 -4.57
CA ASP A 221 -24.39 -7.39 -4.83
C ASP A 221 -25.44 -7.22 -5.95
N GLU A 222 -26.22 -6.13 -5.92
CA GLU A 222 -27.15 -5.79 -7.01
C GLU A 222 -26.42 -5.58 -8.35
N LEU A 223 -25.29 -4.85 -8.33
CA LEU A 223 -24.44 -4.70 -9.51
C LEU A 223 -23.88 -6.03 -9.97
N ALA A 224 -23.43 -6.91 -9.07
CA ALA A 224 -22.93 -8.23 -9.45
C ALA A 224 -23.98 -9.07 -10.18
N ASP A 225 -25.23 -8.99 -9.75
CA ASP A 225 -26.34 -9.68 -10.41
C ASP A 225 -26.67 -9.05 -11.77
N LEU A 226 -26.66 -7.71 -11.88
CA LEU A 226 -26.83 -7.01 -13.17
C LEU A 226 -25.72 -7.33 -14.16
N PHE A 227 -24.46 -7.43 -13.69
CA PHE A 227 -23.33 -7.80 -14.54
C PHE A 227 -23.54 -9.17 -15.20
N ARG A 228 -24.09 -10.14 -14.48
CA ARG A 228 -24.26 -11.52 -14.95
C ARG A 228 -25.36 -11.71 -15.99
N GLN A 229 -26.31 -10.77 -16.13
CA GLN A 229 -27.51 -10.98 -16.96
C GLN A 229 -27.21 -11.27 -18.44
N ASP A 230 -26.16 -10.68 -19.01
CA ASP A 230 -25.77 -10.87 -20.41
C ASP A 230 -24.61 -11.87 -20.60
N GLY A 231 -24.03 -12.39 -19.52
CA GLY A 231 -22.85 -13.27 -19.53
C GLY A 231 -21.56 -12.65 -20.08
N ALA A 232 -21.52 -11.35 -20.37
CA ALA A 232 -20.40 -10.70 -21.04
C ALA A 232 -19.28 -10.28 -20.07
N CYS A 233 -19.64 -9.86 -18.86
CA CYS A 233 -18.70 -9.48 -17.81
C CYS A 233 -19.21 -9.94 -16.45
N PHE A 234 -18.28 -10.11 -15.50
CA PHE A 234 -18.59 -10.51 -14.14
C PHE A 234 -18.09 -9.46 -13.17
N LEU A 235 -18.61 -9.47 -11.94
CA LEU A 235 -18.12 -8.62 -10.86
C LEU A 235 -17.64 -9.48 -9.70
N SER A 236 -16.44 -9.17 -9.24
CA SER A 236 -15.80 -9.77 -8.08
C SER A 236 -15.49 -8.75 -7.02
N SER A 237 -16.16 -8.84 -5.87
CA SER A 237 -15.97 -7.93 -4.75
C SER A 237 -15.27 -8.61 -3.57
N SER A 238 -14.22 -7.98 -3.04
CA SER A 238 -13.55 -8.34 -1.80
C SER A 238 -13.62 -7.20 -0.79
N HIS A 239 -13.92 -7.52 0.47
CA HIS A 239 -14.29 -6.52 1.48
C HIS A 239 -13.20 -6.33 2.52
N VAL A 240 -12.41 -5.26 2.36
CA VAL A 240 -11.27 -4.91 3.22
C VAL A 240 -11.41 -3.52 3.86
N GLY A 241 -12.58 -2.89 3.69
CA GLY A 241 -12.83 -1.51 4.12
C GLY A 241 -12.27 -0.47 3.15
N SER A 242 -12.65 0.80 3.34
CA SER A 242 -12.32 1.89 2.41
C SER A 242 -10.81 2.09 2.27
N MET A 243 -10.07 2.12 3.39
CA MET A 243 -8.63 2.31 3.36
C MET A 243 -7.92 1.15 2.65
N GLY A 244 -8.30 -0.09 2.96
CA GLY A 244 -7.78 -1.29 2.28
C GLY A 244 -8.00 -1.24 0.77
N GLY A 245 -9.15 -0.71 0.33
CA GLY A 245 -9.45 -0.48 -1.08
C GLY A 245 -8.58 0.58 -1.75
N ILE A 246 -8.37 1.73 -1.10
CA ILE A 246 -7.43 2.77 -1.58
C ILE A 246 -6.04 2.17 -1.81
N MET A 247 -5.54 1.37 -0.86
CA MET A 247 -4.23 0.74 -1.01
C MET A 247 -4.19 -0.34 -2.09
N ALA A 248 -5.27 -1.10 -2.27
CA ALA A 248 -5.35 -2.10 -3.33
C ALA A 248 -5.29 -1.44 -4.72
N VAL A 249 -6.02 -0.33 -4.94
CA VAL A 249 -5.92 0.46 -6.17
C VAL A 249 -4.50 1.00 -6.35
N ARG A 250 -3.87 1.50 -5.29
CA ARG A 250 -2.49 2.02 -5.34
C ARG A 250 -1.45 0.96 -5.73
N ARG A 251 -1.66 -0.30 -5.33
CA ARG A 251 -0.81 -1.44 -5.70
C ARG A 251 -1.16 -2.06 -7.07
N GLY A 252 -2.20 -1.57 -7.75
CA GLY A 252 -2.65 -2.11 -9.03
C GLY A 252 -3.37 -3.46 -8.91
N GLU A 253 -3.98 -3.74 -7.76
CA GLU A 253 -4.62 -5.03 -7.45
C GLU A 253 -6.13 -5.03 -7.71
N ALA A 254 -6.71 -3.87 -8.05
CA ALA A 254 -8.14 -3.70 -8.27
C ALA A 254 -8.44 -2.76 -9.44
N HIS A 255 -9.53 -3.05 -10.15
CA HIS A 255 -10.11 -2.15 -11.14
C HIS A 255 -10.90 -1.02 -10.50
N MET A 256 -11.37 -1.21 -9.27
CA MET A 256 -12.07 -0.19 -8.50
C MET A 256 -12.04 -0.48 -7.00
N ALA A 257 -12.28 0.55 -6.19
CA ALA A 257 -12.51 0.43 -4.76
C ALA A 257 -13.72 1.25 -4.32
N GLY A 258 -14.64 0.63 -3.58
CA GLY A 258 -15.70 1.37 -2.87
C GLY A 258 -15.14 2.07 -1.64
N VAL A 259 -15.36 3.39 -1.52
CA VAL A 259 -14.78 4.24 -0.46
C VAL A 259 -15.81 5.19 0.14
N HIS A 260 -15.66 5.46 1.44
CA HIS A 260 -16.53 6.37 2.21
C HIS A 260 -15.79 6.87 3.47
N LEU A 261 -14.65 7.53 3.31
CA LEU A 261 -13.85 8.01 4.44
C LEU A 261 -14.21 9.45 4.78
N LEU A 262 -14.64 9.70 6.02
CA LEU A 262 -14.97 11.02 6.56
C LEU A 262 -13.71 11.80 6.93
N ASP A 263 -13.58 13.04 6.47
CA ASP A 263 -12.62 14.01 7.00
C ASP A 263 -13.23 14.71 8.23
N GLU A 264 -12.68 14.46 9.41
CA GLU A 264 -13.18 15.02 10.68
C GLU A 264 -13.11 16.56 10.74
N ARG A 265 -12.33 17.21 9.87
CA ARG A 265 -12.09 18.66 9.92
C ARG A 265 -13.17 19.46 9.21
N ASP A 266 -13.64 18.98 8.07
CA ASP A 266 -14.60 19.70 7.21
C ASP A 266 -15.90 18.91 6.95
N GLY A 267 -15.97 17.66 7.42
CA GLY A 267 -17.15 16.79 7.24
C GLY A 267 -17.31 16.25 5.82
N SER A 268 -16.35 16.50 4.92
CA SER A 268 -16.37 15.98 3.56
C SER A 268 -15.96 14.50 3.53
N TYR A 269 -16.30 13.84 2.43
CA TYR A 269 -15.98 12.42 2.23
C TYR A 269 -15.00 12.23 1.07
N ASN A 270 -14.10 11.27 1.25
CA ASN A 270 -13.16 10.71 0.26
C ASN A 270 -12.05 11.65 -0.22
N SER A 271 -12.37 12.87 -0.67
CA SER A 271 -11.42 13.74 -1.39
C SER A 271 -10.09 13.97 -0.69
N SER A 272 -10.07 14.26 0.61
CA SER A 272 -8.81 14.51 1.34
C SER A 272 -7.93 13.26 1.43
N PHE A 273 -8.52 12.08 1.58
CA PHE A 273 -7.82 10.80 1.58
C PHE A 273 -7.28 10.47 0.19
N ILE A 274 -8.06 10.71 -0.88
CA ILE A 274 -7.58 10.49 -2.24
C ILE A 274 -6.40 11.41 -2.55
N ARG A 275 -6.49 12.71 -2.24
CA ARG A 275 -5.37 13.66 -2.40
C ARG A 275 -4.13 13.27 -1.58
N LYS A 276 -4.31 12.71 -0.38
CA LYS A 276 -3.21 12.23 0.47
C LYS A 276 -2.50 11.00 -0.11
N TYR A 277 -3.24 10.03 -0.62
CA TYR A 277 -2.68 8.73 -1.04
C TYR A 277 -2.34 8.66 -2.53
N PHE A 278 -2.95 9.51 -3.35
CA PHE A 278 -2.65 9.72 -4.77
C PHE A 278 -2.27 11.19 -5.02
N PRO A 279 -1.23 11.72 -4.35
CA PRO A 279 -0.81 13.13 -4.52
C PRO A 279 -0.33 13.42 -5.96
N GLN A 280 -0.02 12.36 -6.70
CA GLN A 280 0.48 12.36 -8.06
C GLN A 280 -0.61 12.08 -9.11
N GLY A 281 -1.86 11.93 -8.69
CA GLY A 281 -2.99 11.56 -9.55
C GLY A 281 -2.99 10.10 -10.01
N GLY A 282 -3.67 9.84 -11.13
CA GLY A 282 -3.80 8.51 -11.74
C GLY A 282 -5.07 7.76 -11.34
N VAL A 283 -6.02 8.46 -10.73
CA VAL A 283 -7.29 7.91 -10.25
C VAL A 283 -8.43 8.90 -10.48
N ARG A 284 -9.62 8.35 -10.62
CA ARG A 284 -10.89 9.07 -10.72
C ARG A 284 -11.76 8.70 -9.53
N LEU A 285 -12.27 9.71 -8.84
CA LEU A 285 -13.32 9.53 -7.84
C LEU A 285 -14.67 9.67 -8.56
N VAL A 286 -15.40 8.58 -8.64
CA VAL A 286 -16.68 8.48 -9.34
C VAL A 286 -17.81 8.49 -8.32
N GLU A 287 -18.78 9.37 -8.53
CA GLU A 287 -20.00 9.46 -7.74
C GLU A 287 -20.79 8.16 -7.83
N CYS A 288 -21.25 7.64 -6.69
CA CYS A 288 -22.14 6.49 -6.68
C CYS A 288 -23.44 6.82 -5.95
N VAL A 289 -23.42 6.89 -4.61
CA VAL A 289 -24.65 7.13 -3.82
C VAL A 289 -24.35 7.82 -2.49
N GLY A 290 -25.30 8.64 -2.03
CA GLY A 290 -25.42 8.95 -0.61
C GLY A 290 -26.15 7.83 0.12
N ARG A 291 -25.72 7.48 1.34
CA ARG A 291 -26.32 6.42 2.16
C ARG A 291 -26.77 6.98 3.49
N THR A 292 -28.00 6.69 3.91
CA THR A 292 -28.44 7.05 5.26
C THR A 292 -27.81 6.12 6.28
N GLN A 293 -26.98 6.69 7.15
CA GLN A 293 -26.27 6.01 8.22
C GLN A 293 -26.88 6.36 9.58
N GLY A 294 -26.92 5.40 10.49
CA GLY A 294 -27.64 5.53 11.74
C GLY A 294 -27.43 4.36 12.71
N LEU A 295 -28.08 4.43 13.86
CA LEU A 295 -28.11 3.33 14.83
C LEU A 295 -29.20 2.33 14.46
N MET A 296 -28.80 1.07 14.34
CA MET A 296 -29.70 -0.08 14.23
C MET A 296 -29.98 -0.59 15.64
N ILE A 297 -31.24 -0.82 15.97
CA ILE A 297 -31.72 -1.17 17.31
C ILE A 297 -32.78 -2.28 17.18
N PRO A 298 -32.94 -3.20 18.15
CA PRO A 298 -34.00 -4.19 18.11
C PRO A 298 -35.40 -3.57 17.93
N ALA A 299 -36.27 -4.30 17.24
CA ALA A 299 -37.65 -3.89 17.00
C ALA A 299 -38.35 -3.49 18.33
N GLY A 300 -39.06 -2.36 18.32
CA GLY A 300 -39.74 -1.83 19.51
C GLY A 300 -38.82 -1.13 20.52
N ASN A 301 -37.52 -1.01 20.23
CA ASN A 301 -36.54 -0.24 21.03
C ASN A 301 -36.60 -0.54 22.55
N PRO A 302 -36.34 -1.79 22.98
CA PRO A 302 -36.53 -2.21 24.37
C PRO A 302 -35.65 -1.45 25.39
N LYS A 303 -34.57 -0.82 24.93
CA LYS A 303 -33.64 -0.04 25.74
C LYS A 303 -33.90 1.47 25.70
N GLY A 304 -34.93 1.92 24.97
CA GLY A 304 -35.30 3.33 24.85
C GLY A 304 -34.14 4.20 24.36
N ILE A 305 -33.45 3.77 23.30
CA ILE A 305 -32.35 4.51 22.68
C ILE A 305 -32.94 5.49 21.67
N GLU A 306 -32.83 6.79 21.94
CA GLU A 306 -33.42 7.85 21.10
C GLU A 306 -32.37 8.73 20.43
N ARG A 307 -31.13 8.69 20.91
CA ARG A 307 -30.00 9.51 20.42
C ARG A 307 -28.67 8.77 20.59
N PHE A 308 -27.64 9.22 19.88
CA PHE A 308 -26.31 8.60 19.94
C PHE A 308 -25.70 8.60 21.34
N SER A 309 -25.86 9.70 22.10
CA SER A 309 -25.31 9.84 23.45
C SER A 309 -25.83 8.78 24.44
N ASP A 310 -26.97 8.16 24.14
CA ASP A 310 -27.59 7.15 24.99
C ASP A 310 -26.78 5.86 25.08
N LEU A 311 -25.85 5.62 24.15
CA LEU A 311 -24.95 4.46 24.16
C LEU A 311 -24.01 4.44 25.37
N GLY A 312 -23.80 5.58 26.03
CA GLY A 312 -23.02 5.67 27.28
C GLY A 312 -23.78 5.25 28.54
N ARG A 313 -25.07 4.89 28.44
CA ARG A 313 -25.86 4.41 29.59
C ARG A 313 -25.49 2.97 29.94
N ASP A 314 -25.52 2.66 31.24
CA ASP A 314 -25.30 1.30 31.73
C ASP A 314 -26.34 0.31 31.17
N GLY A 315 -25.90 -0.91 30.87
CA GLY A 315 -26.77 -2.00 30.44
C GLY A 315 -27.17 -1.98 28.96
N ILE A 316 -26.46 -1.23 28.13
CA ILE A 316 -26.57 -1.26 26.66
C ILE A 316 -25.33 -1.97 26.08
N SER A 317 -25.55 -3.02 25.30
CA SER A 317 -24.49 -3.71 24.55
C SER A 317 -24.41 -3.21 23.11
N TYR A 318 -23.22 -2.76 22.72
CA TYR A 318 -22.96 -2.26 21.38
C TYR A 318 -22.21 -3.28 20.52
N VAL A 319 -22.51 -3.31 19.22
CA VAL A 319 -21.78 -4.09 18.21
C VAL A 319 -21.15 -3.12 17.22
N ASN A 320 -19.83 -3.11 17.13
CA ASN A 320 -19.05 -2.15 16.37
C ASN A 320 -18.66 -2.67 14.98
N ARG A 321 -18.22 -1.77 14.11
CA ARG A 321 -17.56 -2.12 12.84
C ARG A 321 -16.04 -2.18 13.02
N GLN A 322 -15.39 -2.95 12.16
CA GLN A 322 -13.94 -3.13 12.17
C GLN A 322 -13.17 -1.80 12.09
N LYS A 323 -12.00 -1.75 12.75
CA LYS A 323 -11.08 -0.60 12.69
C LYS A 323 -10.75 -0.21 11.24
N GLY A 324 -10.70 1.09 10.97
CA GLY A 324 -10.43 1.64 9.64
C GLY A 324 -11.62 1.62 8.67
N SER A 325 -12.80 1.14 9.08
CA SER A 325 -14.04 1.36 8.34
C SER A 325 -14.54 2.80 8.49
N GLY A 326 -15.19 3.35 7.45
CA GLY A 326 -15.78 4.70 7.54
C GLY A 326 -16.81 4.83 8.67
N THR A 327 -17.57 3.77 8.93
CA THR A 327 -18.51 3.69 10.06
C THR A 327 -17.82 3.77 11.42
N ARG A 328 -16.64 3.15 11.58
CA ARG A 328 -15.87 3.24 12.81
C ARG A 328 -15.31 4.65 13.02
N ILE A 329 -14.81 5.28 11.95
CA ILE A 329 -14.35 6.68 11.99
C ILE A 329 -15.51 7.60 12.41
N LEU A 330 -16.69 7.45 11.80
CA LEU A 330 -17.86 8.23 12.17
C LEU A 330 -18.26 7.97 13.63
N PHE A 331 -18.29 6.72 14.08
CA PHE A 331 -18.61 6.39 15.48
C PHE A 331 -17.65 7.07 16.46
N ASP A 332 -16.34 6.98 16.22
CA ASP A 332 -15.32 7.58 17.08
C ASP A 332 -15.41 9.13 17.06
N PHE A 333 -15.73 9.73 15.91
CA PHE A 333 -16.02 11.16 15.78
C PHE A 333 -17.25 11.58 16.60
N LEU A 334 -18.35 10.82 16.50
CA LEU A 334 -19.57 11.08 17.26
C LEU A 334 -19.34 10.93 18.78
N CYS A 335 -18.55 9.94 19.21
CA CYS A 335 -18.16 9.81 20.61
C CYS A 335 -17.45 11.07 21.12
N LYS A 336 -16.43 11.55 20.39
CA LYS A 336 -15.72 12.80 20.74
C LYS A 336 -16.69 14.00 20.79
N ARG A 337 -17.57 14.13 19.80
CA ARG A 337 -18.51 15.25 19.69
C ARG A 337 -19.52 15.30 20.84
N GLU A 338 -20.03 14.14 21.26
CA GLU A 338 -21.02 14.01 22.33
C GLU A 338 -20.38 13.87 23.72
N GLY A 339 -19.05 13.97 23.83
CA GLY A 339 -18.33 13.85 25.11
C GLY A 339 -18.32 12.43 25.71
N LEU A 340 -18.49 11.40 24.87
CA LEU A 340 -18.39 9.99 25.27
C LEU A 340 -16.96 9.46 25.09
N GLU A 341 -16.46 8.74 26.08
CA GLU A 341 -15.22 7.99 25.95
C GLU A 341 -15.52 6.64 25.28
N GLY A 342 -15.30 6.51 23.97
CA GLY A 342 -15.74 5.33 23.21
C GLY A 342 -15.33 3.97 23.83
N LYS A 343 -14.16 3.90 24.45
CA LYS A 343 -13.65 2.68 25.12
C LYS A 343 -14.48 2.24 26.33
N THR A 344 -15.28 3.12 26.93
CA THR A 344 -16.14 2.80 28.07
C THR A 344 -17.49 2.25 27.65
N ILE A 345 -17.85 2.35 26.36
CA ILE A 345 -19.08 1.77 25.81
C ILE A 345 -18.94 0.24 25.80
N TYR A 346 -19.87 -0.44 26.46
CA TYR A 346 -19.86 -1.90 26.55
C TYR A 346 -20.05 -2.54 25.18
N GLY A 347 -19.01 -3.26 24.70
CA GLY A 347 -18.98 -3.84 23.35
C GLY A 347 -18.19 -3.02 22.32
N TYR A 348 -17.46 -1.97 22.72
CA TYR A 348 -16.60 -1.18 21.83
C TYR A 348 -15.63 -2.01 20.96
N ASP A 349 -15.01 -3.04 21.54
CA ASP A 349 -14.08 -3.95 20.85
C ASP A 349 -14.76 -5.15 20.18
N ARG A 350 -16.08 -5.26 20.25
CA ARG A 350 -16.84 -6.29 19.53
C ARG A 350 -17.06 -5.85 18.09
N GLU A 351 -16.23 -6.36 17.20
CA GLU A 351 -16.18 -5.90 15.81
C GLU A 351 -16.81 -6.89 14.81
N GLU A 352 -17.54 -6.33 13.85
CA GLU A 352 -18.08 -7.03 12.70
C GLU A 352 -17.64 -6.36 11.39
N PHE A 353 -17.56 -7.14 10.31
CA PHE A 353 -16.94 -6.70 9.06
C PHE A 353 -17.91 -6.04 8.06
N THR A 354 -19.22 -6.26 8.22
CA THR A 354 -20.26 -5.74 7.32
C THR A 354 -21.43 -5.17 8.11
N HIS A 355 -22.21 -4.28 7.49
CA HIS A 355 -23.42 -3.71 8.12
C HIS A 355 -24.45 -4.82 8.41
N THR A 356 -24.61 -5.75 7.47
CA THR A 356 -25.46 -6.93 7.58
C THR A 356 -25.07 -7.83 8.75
N ALA A 357 -23.77 -8.00 9.02
CA ALA A 357 -23.30 -8.78 10.16
C ALA A 357 -23.63 -8.11 11.51
N VAL A 358 -23.42 -6.79 11.60
CA VAL A 358 -23.86 -6.00 12.78
C VAL A 358 -25.37 -6.14 12.99
N ALA A 359 -26.16 -5.96 11.93
CA ALA A 359 -27.61 -6.10 11.98
C ALA A 359 -28.05 -7.51 12.41
N ALA A 360 -27.39 -8.56 11.91
CA ALA A 360 -27.65 -9.94 12.31
C ALA A 360 -27.39 -10.19 13.80
N GLN A 361 -26.31 -9.65 14.36
CA GLN A 361 -25.98 -9.77 15.79
C GLN A 361 -27.03 -9.08 16.68
N ILE A 362 -27.57 -7.96 16.23
CA ILE A 362 -28.64 -7.25 16.94
C ILE A 362 -29.95 -8.03 16.84
N ALA A 363 -30.30 -8.49 15.64
CA ALA A 363 -31.49 -9.28 15.38
C ALA A 363 -31.50 -10.62 16.14
N SER A 364 -30.33 -11.22 16.37
CA SER A 364 -30.18 -12.44 17.20
C SER A 364 -30.24 -12.17 18.71
N GLY A 365 -30.52 -10.94 19.13
CA GLY A 365 -30.53 -10.53 20.54
C GLY A 365 -29.15 -10.55 21.19
N SER A 366 -28.09 -10.64 20.39
CA SER A 366 -26.73 -10.69 20.90
C SER A 366 -26.17 -9.29 21.14
N GLY A 367 -26.81 -8.21 20.68
CA GLY A 367 -26.45 -6.81 20.99
C GLY A 367 -27.69 -5.90 20.95
N ASP A 368 -27.60 -4.74 21.62
CA ASP A 368 -28.71 -3.79 21.78
C ASP A 368 -28.65 -2.63 20.77
N ALA A 369 -27.47 -2.30 20.25
CA ALA A 369 -27.31 -1.27 19.23
C ALA A 369 -26.05 -1.48 18.38
N GLY A 370 -26.03 -0.92 17.17
CA GLY A 370 -24.86 -0.90 16.30
C GLY A 370 -25.01 0.10 15.18
N MET A 371 -23.93 0.78 14.79
CA MET A 371 -23.94 1.69 13.64
C MET A 371 -24.04 0.91 12.33
N GLY A 372 -24.95 1.35 11.46
CA GLY A 372 -25.19 0.72 10.16
C GLY A 372 -25.86 1.62 9.15
N ILE A 373 -26.18 1.04 7.99
CA ILE A 373 -26.95 1.70 6.93
C ILE A 373 -28.42 1.24 7.00
N TRP A 374 -29.34 2.10 6.56
CA TRP A 374 -30.77 1.83 6.62
C TRP A 374 -31.17 0.52 5.91
N SER A 375 -30.60 0.24 4.74
CA SER A 375 -30.90 -0.99 3.98
C SER A 375 -30.57 -2.27 4.76
N ALA A 376 -29.52 -2.25 5.59
CA ALA A 376 -29.18 -3.38 6.47
C ALA A 376 -30.17 -3.52 7.62
N ALA A 377 -30.63 -2.41 8.22
CA ALA A 377 -31.65 -2.44 9.26
C ALA A 377 -32.98 -3.00 8.74
N LYS A 378 -33.42 -2.53 7.56
CA LYS A 378 -34.62 -3.00 6.87
C LYS A 378 -34.58 -4.51 6.62
N LEU A 379 -33.44 -5.04 6.16
CA LEU A 379 -33.29 -6.46 5.85
C LEU A 379 -33.57 -7.36 7.07
N TYR A 380 -33.24 -6.89 8.28
CA TYR A 380 -33.45 -7.63 9.53
C TYR A 380 -34.64 -7.12 10.34
N ALA A 381 -35.49 -6.26 9.76
CA ALA A 381 -36.64 -5.65 10.42
C ALA A 381 -36.29 -4.97 11.77
N LEU A 382 -35.15 -4.29 11.81
CA LEU A 382 -34.68 -3.53 12.96
C LEU A 382 -35.23 -2.10 12.95
N GLU A 383 -35.36 -1.50 14.13
CA GLU A 383 -35.56 -0.06 14.27
C GLU A 383 -34.29 0.68 13.83
N PHE A 384 -34.47 1.87 13.26
CA PHE A 384 -33.36 2.66 12.72
C PHE A 384 -33.46 4.12 13.11
N LEU A 385 -32.46 4.61 13.82
CA LEU A 385 -32.31 6.02 14.15
C LEU A 385 -31.30 6.68 13.17
N PRO A 386 -31.76 7.49 12.21
CA PRO A 386 -30.89 8.14 11.25
C PRO A 386 -29.98 9.19 11.91
N ILE A 387 -28.72 9.26 11.49
CA ILE A 387 -27.72 10.20 12.01
C ILE A 387 -27.24 11.15 10.92
N CYS A 388 -26.81 10.62 9.78
CA CYS A 388 -26.30 11.44 8.68
C CYS A 388 -26.45 10.73 7.33
N THR A 389 -26.16 11.48 6.27
CA THR A 389 -25.95 10.91 4.94
C THR A 389 -24.45 10.80 4.69
N GLU A 390 -23.99 9.60 4.41
CA GLU A 390 -22.60 9.27 4.10
C GLU A 390 -22.43 9.12 2.59
N GLN A 391 -21.41 9.76 2.01
CA GLN A 391 -21.11 9.59 0.60
C GLN A 391 -20.29 8.31 0.36
N TYR A 392 -20.84 7.39 -0.43
CA TYR A 392 -20.14 6.22 -0.94
C TYR A 392 -19.80 6.42 -2.41
N ASP A 393 -18.51 6.47 -2.71
CA ASP A 393 -17.99 6.71 -4.06
C ASP A 393 -17.12 5.53 -4.51
N LEU A 394 -16.83 5.48 -5.81
CA LEU A 394 -15.96 4.49 -6.41
C LEU A 394 -14.65 5.14 -6.85
N LEU A 395 -13.54 4.64 -6.32
CA LEU A 395 -12.20 5.03 -6.76
C LEU A 395 -11.75 4.11 -7.89
N ILE A 396 -11.45 4.66 -9.06
CA ILE A 396 -11.08 3.90 -10.27
C ILE A 396 -9.72 4.41 -10.78
N PRO A 397 -8.69 3.57 -10.94
CA PRO A 397 -7.44 3.98 -11.56
C PRO A 397 -7.64 4.30 -13.05
N ASP A 398 -6.91 5.30 -13.55
CA ASP A 398 -7.00 5.73 -14.95
C ASP A 398 -6.72 4.57 -15.92
N SER A 399 -5.81 3.66 -15.57
CA SER A 399 -5.49 2.46 -16.36
C SER A 399 -6.65 1.48 -16.53
N ALA A 400 -7.63 1.50 -15.64
CA ALA A 400 -8.82 0.64 -15.73
C ALA A 400 -10.00 1.34 -16.43
N TRP A 401 -9.94 2.66 -16.61
CA TRP A 401 -11.10 3.47 -17.02
C TRP A 401 -11.72 2.99 -18.33
N ASP A 402 -10.90 2.81 -19.37
CA ASP A 402 -11.37 2.45 -20.72
C ASP A 402 -11.62 0.95 -20.92
N THR A 403 -11.48 0.15 -19.86
CA THR A 403 -11.73 -1.29 -19.96
C THR A 403 -13.23 -1.59 -20.16
N PRO A 404 -13.60 -2.65 -20.89
CA PRO A 404 -15.01 -3.00 -21.11
C PRO A 404 -15.81 -3.17 -19.81
N MET A 405 -15.17 -3.73 -18.78
CA MET A 405 -15.78 -3.97 -17.48
C MET A 405 -16.12 -2.67 -16.75
N VAL A 406 -15.22 -1.69 -16.75
CA VAL A 406 -15.47 -0.38 -16.12
C VAL A 406 -16.47 0.43 -16.93
N GLN A 407 -16.40 0.41 -18.27
CA GLN A 407 -17.40 1.09 -19.10
C GLN A 407 -18.81 0.52 -18.88
N LYS A 408 -18.93 -0.81 -18.75
CA LYS A 408 -20.19 -1.46 -18.37
C LYS A 408 -20.66 -1.06 -16.97
N LEU A 409 -19.75 -0.97 -15.98
CA LEU A 409 -20.08 -0.46 -14.65
C LEU A 409 -20.70 0.94 -14.71
N ILE A 410 -20.05 1.87 -15.42
CA ILE A 410 -20.53 3.25 -15.54
C ILE A 410 -21.89 3.31 -16.23
N ALA A 411 -22.11 2.51 -17.27
CA ALA A 411 -23.41 2.40 -17.93
C ALA A 411 -24.50 1.87 -16.99
N LEU A 412 -24.19 0.83 -16.20
CA LEU A 412 -25.13 0.24 -15.23
C LEU A 412 -25.48 1.22 -14.10
N LEU A 413 -24.50 1.95 -13.56
CA LEU A 413 -24.75 2.97 -12.53
C LEU A 413 -25.72 4.07 -13.01
N ARG A 414 -25.74 4.35 -14.31
CA ARG A 414 -26.64 5.32 -14.94
C ARG A 414 -27.97 4.73 -15.41
N SER A 415 -28.18 3.43 -15.25
CA SER A 415 -29.38 2.75 -15.74
C SER A 415 -30.58 2.92 -14.81
N GLU A 416 -31.78 2.96 -15.38
CA GLU A 416 -33.03 2.96 -14.61
C GLU A 416 -33.18 1.69 -13.77
N GLU A 417 -32.70 0.54 -14.27
CA GLU A 417 -32.73 -0.73 -13.54
C GLU A 417 -31.97 -0.65 -12.21
N PHE A 418 -30.78 -0.05 -12.23
CA PHE A 418 -29.98 0.15 -11.02
C PHE A 418 -30.69 1.07 -10.03
N GLN A 419 -31.29 2.16 -10.52
CA GLN A 419 -32.06 3.09 -9.68
C GLN A 419 -33.24 2.38 -9.00
N ARG A 420 -34.04 1.60 -9.75
CA ARG A 420 -35.17 0.83 -9.18
C ARG A 420 -34.74 -0.16 -8.11
N ARG A 421 -33.60 -0.84 -8.29
CA ARG A 421 -33.05 -1.77 -7.29
C ARG A 421 -32.63 -1.04 -6.01
N LEU A 422 -31.97 0.11 -6.13
CA LEU A 422 -31.61 0.94 -4.99
C LEU A 422 -32.82 1.51 -4.25
N GLU A 423 -33.86 1.95 -4.96
CA GLU A 423 -35.12 2.41 -4.37
C GLU A 423 -35.78 1.29 -3.54
N SER A 424 -35.76 0.05 -4.05
CA SER A 424 -36.26 -1.13 -3.34
C SER A 424 -35.46 -1.41 -2.05
N LEU A 425 -34.13 -1.31 -2.12
CA LEU A 425 -33.27 -1.43 -0.94
C LEU A 425 -33.50 -0.29 0.07
N GLY A 426 -33.77 0.91 -0.46
CA GLY A 426 -34.02 2.20 0.21
C GLY A 426 -32.89 2.72 1.09
N GLY A 427 -33.04 3.96 1.59
CA GLY A 427 -32.00 4.65 2.36
C GLY A 427 -30.81 5.13 1.52
N TYR A 428 -30.99 5.23 0.21
CA TYR A 428 -30.01 5.75 -0.74
C TYR A 428 -30.49 7.08 -1.33
N THR A 429 -29.57 8.03 -1.48
CA THR A 429 -29.74 9.24 -2.29
C THR A 429 -28.93 9.06 -3.56
N ILE A 430 -29.58 9.24 -4.71
CA ILE A 430 -28.97 9.07 -6.02
C ILE A 430 -28.86 10.45 -6.66
N ASP A 431 -27.66 11.01 -6.71
CA ASP A 431 -27.34 12.21 -7.51
C ASP A 431 -26.28 11.80 -8.54
N ARG A 432 -26.65 11.85 -9.83
CA ARG A 432 -25.75 11.60 -10.98
C ARG A 432 -24.75 10.43 -10.79
N PRO A 433 -25.22 9.20 -10.48
CA PRO A 433 -24.34 8.05 -10.31
C PRO A 433 -23.51 7.79 -11.57
N GLY A 434 -22.25 7.44 -11.38
CA GLY A 434 -21.29 7.20 -12.47
C GLY A 434 -20.67 8.47 -13.07
N THR A 435 -20.90 9.67 -12.51
CA THR A 435 -20.15 10.88 -12.93
C THR A 435 -18.84 11.02 -12.17
N VAL A 436 -17.81 11.56 -12.83
CA VAL A 436 -16.50 11.81 -12.18
C VAL A 436 -16.61 13.08 -11.35
N ARG A 437 -16.47 12.97 -10.03
CA ARG A 437 -16.50 14.11 -9.08
C ARG A 437 -15.17 14.85 -9.06
N GLU A 438 -14.10 14.07 -9.06
CA GLU A 438 -12.72 14.56 -8.97
C GLU A 438 -11.85 13.69 -9.88
N ARG A 439 -11.12 14.33 -10.80
CA ARG A 439 -10.06 13.71 -11.59
C ARG A 439 -8.74 14.29 -11.12
N LEU A 440 -7.92 13.46 -10.47
CA LEU A 440 -6.56 13.84 -10.17
C LEU A 440 -5.70 13.40 -11.36
N GLU A 441 -5.55 14.31 -12.32
CA GLU A 441 -4.75 14.05 -13.52
C GLU A 441 -3.29 13.81 -13.14
N VAL A 442 -2.69 12.81 -13.78
CA VAL A 442 -1.28 12.50 -13.61
C VAL A 442 -0.44 13.68 -14.08
N ARG A 443 0.21 14.35 -13.14
CA ARG A 443 1.57 14.92 -13.15
C ARG A 443 2.10 15.75 -14.33
N TYR A 444 1.53 15.77 -15.53
CA TYR A 444 2.04 16.55 -16.67
C TYR A 444 2.08 18.03 -16.32
N TYR A 445 0.93 18.67 -16.02
CA TYR A 445 0.89 20.11 -15.74
C TYR A 445 1.66 20.53 -14.49
N TRP A 446 1.73 19.65 -13.48
CA TRP A 446 2.51 19.94 -12.28
C TRP A 446 4.01 19.86 -12.54
N ASN A 447 4.49 18.78 -13.15
CA ASN A 447 5.90 18.64 -13.52
C ASN A 447 6.30 19.72 -14.54
N PHE A 448 5.45 20.01 -15.52
CA PHE A 448 5.69 21.06 -16.50
C PHE A 448 5.83 22.42 -15.84
N ARG A 449 4.92 22.81 -14.95
CA ARG A 449 5.01 24.09 -14.22
C ARG A 449 6.25 24.17 -13.31
N MET A 450 6.58 23.09 -12.61
CA MET A 450 7.78 23.06 -11.76
C MET A 450 9.06 23.14 -12.60
N GLY A 451 9.14 22.40 -13.71
CA GLY A 451 10.24 22.47 -14.66
C GLY A 451 10.38 23.88 -15.24
N TYR A 452 9.26 24.48 -15.63
CA TYR A 452 9.19 25.84 -16.16
C TYR A 452 9.66 26.87 -15.14
N SER A 453 9.24 26.77 -13.88
CA SER A 453 9.72 27.65 -12.82
C SER A 453 11.23 27.55 -12.58
N TYR A 454 11.80 26.34 -12.52
CA TYR A 454 13.25 26.17 -12.35
C TYR A 454 14.05 26.60 -13.58
N TYR A 455 13.49 26.43 -14.79
CA TYR A 455 14.13 26.84 -16.04
C TYR A 455 14.34 28.35 -16.10
N TYR A 456 13.34 29.16 -15.71
CA TYR A 456 13.46 30.63 -15.65
C TYR A 456 14.16 31.15 -14.40
N LEU A 457 14.65 30.25 -13.53
CA LEU A 457 15.53 30.57 -12.41
C LEU A 457 16.97 30.11 -12.68
N ASP A 458 17.30 29.80 -13.94
CA ASP A 458 18.61 29.31 -14.38
C ASP A 458 19.09 28.08 -13.58
N GLN A 459 18.14 27.17 -13.27
CA GLN A 459 18.40 25.90 -12.58
C GLN A 459 18.11 24.72 -13.51
N GLU A 460 18.79 24.67 -14.66
CA GLU A 460 18.54 23.72 -15.76
C GLU A 460 18.65 22.26 -15.30
N GLY A 461 19.61 21.94 -14.42
CA GLY A 461 19.74 20.60 -13.84
C GLY A 461 18.50 20.15 -13.06
N ARG A 462 17.85 21.07 -12.33
CA ARG A 462 16.60 20.80 -11.61
C ARG A 462 15.41 20.81 -12.56
N ALA A 463 15.36 21.77 -13.48
CA ALA A 463 14.31 21.90 -14.48
C ALA A 463 14.19 20.63 -15.36
N LEU A 464 15.33 20.11 -15.83
CA LEU A 464 15.42 18.94 -16.69
C LEU A 464 14.68 17.74 -16.11
N ARG A 465 14.91 17.43 -14.83
CA ARG A 465 14.27 16.31 -14.13
C ARG A 465 12.75 16.41 -14.11
N TYR A 466 12.22 17.62 -14.00
CA TYR A 466 10.77 17.83 -14.01
C TYR A 466 10.21 17.76 -15.42
N PHE A 467 10.85 18.35 -16.42
CA PHE A 467 10.39 18.22 -17.81
C PHE A 467 10.46 16.79 -18.33
N GLU A 468 11.49 16.00 -18.01
CA GLU A 468 11.56 14.57 -18.40
C GLU A 468 10.38 13.78 -17.80
N LYS A 469 10.01 14.04 -16.55
CA LYS A 469 8.81 13.44 -15.92
C LYS A 469 7.49 13.97 -16.51
N ALA A 470 7.46 15.20 -17.04
CA ALA A 470 6.31 15.72 -17.76
C ALA A 470 6.17 15.00 -19.12
N LEU A 471 7.27 14.80 -19.84
CA LEU A 471 7.29 14.08 -21.12
C LEU A 471 6.96 12.59 -20.95
N GLU A 472 7.42 11.93 -19.88
CA GLU A 472 6.99 10.57 -19.52
C GLU A 472 5.46 10.48 -19.35
N ALA A 473 4.85 11.51 -18.76
CA ALA A 473 3.41 11.58 -18.55
C ALA A 473 2.63 11.93 -19.83
N ARG A 474 3.26 12.60 -20.80
CA ARG A 474 2.69 12.92 -22.12
C ARG A 474 3.73 12.76 -23.23
N PRO A 475 3.98 11.53 -23.69
CA PRO A 475 4.97 11.26 -24.73
C PRO A 475 4.62 11.97 -26.06
N GLY A 476 5.62 12.61 -26.69
CA GLY A 476 5.45 13.33 -27.96
C GLY A 476 4.98 14.78 -27.83
N ASP A 477 5.03 15.36 -26.64
CA ASP A 477 4.78 16.79 -26.41
C ASP A 477 5.99 17.62 -26.88
N GLU A 478 5.87 18.24 -28.07
CA GLU A 478 6.96 18.95 -28.75
C GLU A 478 7.54 20.10 -27.90
N ASP A 479 6.68 20.89 -27.25
CA ASP A 479 7.10 22.01 -26.38
C ASP A 479 7.95 21.52 -25.19
N THR A 480 7.54 20.41 -24.56
CA THR A 480 8.30 19.81 -23.45
C THR A 480 9.63 19.23 -23.93
N MET A 481 9.67 18.66 -25.13
CA MET A 481 10.90 18.12 -25.74
C MET A 481 11.91 19.24 -26.05
N GLU A 482 11.46 20.37 -26.57
CA GLU A 482 12.32 21.55 -26.83
C GLU A 482 12.93 22.10 -25.53
N LEU A 483 12.14 22.19 -24.46
CA LEU A 483 12.64 22.64 -23.15
C LEU A 483 13.64 21.65 -22.53
N ILE A 484 13.44 20.34 -22.70
CA ILE A 484 14.42 19.32 -22.30
C ILE A 484 15.73 19.47 -23.05
N ASP A 485 15.68 19.69 -24.38
CA ASP A 485 16.87 19.91 -25.20
C ASP A 485 17.60 21.19 -24.78
N SER A 486 16.86 22.27 -24.51
CA SER A 486 17.43 23.50 -23.97
C SER A 486 18.10 23.30 -22.61
N CYS A 487 17.46 22.57 -21.67
CA CYS A 487 18.10 22.24 -20.39
C CYS A 487 19.35 21.40 -20.58
N LYS A 488 19.30 20.37 -21.46
CA LYS A 488 20.46 19.52 -21.75
C LYS A 488 21.62 20.33 -22.34
N LYS A 489 21.33 21.27 -23.24
CA LYS A 489 22.31 22.22 -23.78
C LYS A 489 22.93 23.06 -22.67
N GLY A 490 22.13 23.71 -21.82
CA GLY A 490 22.61 24.52 -20.70
C GLY A 490 23.40 23.74 -19.64
N ILE A 491 23.07 22.45 -19.44
CA ILE A 491 23.84 21.55 -18.55
C ILE A 491 25.15 21.09 -19.21
N SER A 492 25.13 20.81 -20.52
CA SER A 492 26.29 20.30 -21.27
C SER A 492 27.30 21.38 -21.66
N LEU A 493 26.84 22.63 -21.73
CA LEU A 493 27.63 23.83 -22.02
C LEU A 493 27.22 24.87 -20.97
N PRO A 494 27.99 25.04 -19.88
CA PRO A 494 27.71 26.07 -18.89
C PRO A 494 27.80 27.46 -19.55
N GLN A 495 27.20 28.48 -18.92
CA GLN A 495 26.98 29.87 -19.38
C GLN A 495 28.24 30.70 -19.75
N PHE A 496 29.29 30.09 -20.29
CA PHE A 496 30.50 30.75 -20.74
C PHE A 496 30.61 30.65 -22.26
N SER A 497 30.88 31.76 -22.94
CA SER A 497 31.07 31.81 -24.40
C SER A 497 32.36 31.12 -24.87
N GLU A 498 33.29 30.83 -23.95
CA GLU A 498 34.62 30.27 -24.19
C GLU A 498 34.82 28.98 -23.38
N CYS A 499 35.60 28.05 -23.91
CA CYS A 499 35.81 26.77 -23.23
C CYS A 499 36.71 26.94 -21.98
N PHE A 500 36.63 26.02 -21.02
CA PHE A 500 37.37 26.13 -19.74
C PHE A 500 38.89 26.31 -19.93
N ARG A 501 39.47 25.72 -20.98
CA ARG A 501 40.88 25.91 -21.36
C ARG A 501 41.19 27.37 -21.68
N GLU A 502 40.43 27.97 -22.59
CA GLU A 502 40.63 29.36 -23.04
C GLU A 502 40.43 30.32 -21.86
N ARG A 503 39.40 30.08 -21.04
CA ARG A 503 39.16 30.90 -19.84
C ARG A 503 40.29 30.80 -18.81
N THR A 504 40.83 29.59 -18.60
CA THR A 504 41.98 29.38 -17.72
C THR A 504 43.21 30.12 -18.24
N GLU A 505 43.50 30.04 -19.55
CA GLU A 505 44.63 30.74 -20.17
C GLU A 505 44.48 32.26 -20.05
N ASN A 506 43.33 32.81 -20.47
CA ASN A 506 43.02 34.25 -20.40
C ASN A 506 43.09 34.79 -18.97
N TRP A 507 42.63 34.01 -18.00
CA TRP A 507 42.66 34.42 -16.60
C TRP A 507 44.08 34.46 -16.04
N TRP A 508 44.92 33.46 -16.33
CA TRP A 508 46.31 33.47 -15.83
C TRP A 508 47.15 34.59 -16.44
N GLU A 509 46.90 34.96 -17.70
CA GLU A 509 47.49 36.16 -18.30
C GLU A 509 47.07 37.42 -17.54
N THR A 510 45.78 37.56 -17.28
CA THR A 510 45.21 38.70 -16.53
C THR A 510 45.72 38.76 -15.10
N PHE A 511 45.80 37.62 -14.41
CA PHE A 511 46.30 37.54 -13.04
C PHE A 511 47.78 37.92 -12.96
N ALA A 512 48.61 37.50 -13.91
CA ALA A 512 50.03 37.87 -13.96
C ALA A 512 50.25 39.38 -14.10
N GLU A 513 49.32 40.11 -14.73
CA GLU A 513 49.39 41.58 -14.84
C GLU A 513 49.03 42.30 -13.52
N MET A 514 48.15 41.71 -12.70
CA MET A 514 47.66 42.33 -11.45
C MET A 514 48.31 41.77 -10.16
N GLU A 515 49.05 40.65 -10.23
CA GLU A 515 49.56 39.96 -9.05
C GLU A 515 50.44 40.85 -8.14
N ALA A 516 51.24 41.74 -8.75
CA ALA A 516 52.13 42.62 -8.01
C ALA A 516 51.38 43.70 -7.21
N GLU A 517 50.26 44.20 -7.74
CA GLU A 517 49.37 45.14 -7.05
C GLU A 517 48.65 44.43 -5.90
N LEU A 518 48.17 43.20 -6.12
CA LEU A 518 47.56 42.38 -5.07
C LEU A 518 48.53 42.11 -3.92
N ARG A 519 49.79 41.78 -4.20
CA ARG A 519 50.82 41.60 -3.16
C ARG A 519 51.07 42.89 -2.37
N GLN A 520 51.17 44.02 -3.06
CA GLN A 520 51.36 45.31 -2.41
C GLN A 520 50.18 45.64 -1.49
N MET A 521 48.95 45.41 -1.94
CA MET A 521 47.75 45.59 -1.14
C MET A 521 47.72 44.66 0.07
N MET A 522 48.15 43.40 -0.07
CA MET A 522 48.27 42.45 1.04
C MET A 522 49.33 42.86 2.08
N ASP A 523 50.45 43.46 1.65
CA ASP A 523 51.51 43.96 2.55
C ASP A 523 51.12 45.26 3.28
N GLU A 524 50.32 46.10 2.63
CA GLU A 524 49.88 47.40 3.16
C GLU A 524 48.67 47.30 4.11
N ASP A 525 47.90 46.21 4.06
CA ASP A 525 46.72 45.96 4.90
C ASP A 525 47.09 45.52 6.33
N LYS A 526 47.86 46.37 7.05
CA LYS A 526 48.35 46.10 8.41
C LYS A 526 47.26 46.08 9.50
N ASP A 527 46.12 46.71 9.22
CA ASP A 527 44.96 46.79 10.14
C ASP A 527 43.77 45.92 9.68
N HIS A 528 43.95 45.08 8.64
CA HIS A 528 42.95 44.15 8.11
C HIS A 528 41.60 44.78 7.70
N THR A 529 41.62 46.02 7.22
CA THR A 529 40.42 46.78 6.83
C THR A 529 40.17 46.74 5.32
N ARG A 530 41.19 46.35 4.53
CA ARG A 530 41.10 46.24 3.06
C ARG A 530 40.96 44.79 2.57
N GLY A 531 40.99 43.81 3.47
CA GLY A 531 40.79 42.39 3.16
C GLY A 531 39.49 42.08 2.41
N ALA A 532 38.39 42.77 2.72
CA ALA A 532 37.12 42.59 1.99
C ALA A 532 37.18 43.11 0.55
N GLU A 533 37.93 44.18 0.28
CA GLU A 533 38.16 44.74 -1.06
C GLU A 533 38.99 43.76 -1.90
N LEU A 534 40.05 43.21 -1.30
CA LEU A 534 40.91 42.18 -1.91
C LEU A 534 40.15 40.90 -2.26
N VAL A 535 39.36 40.38 -1.31
CA VAL A 535 38.54 39.17 -1.53
C VAL A 535 37.48 39.41 -2.60
N ALA A 536 36.82 40.59 -2.61
CA ALA A 536 35.84 40.92 -3.63
C ALA A 536 36.46 40.98 -5.04
N GLN A 537 37.62 41.62 -5.18
CA GLN A 537 38.35 41.70 -6.46
C GLN A 537 38.78 40.31 -6.96
N MET A 538 39.27 39.46 -6.07
CA MET A 538 39.66 38.09 -6.42
C MET A 538 38.46 37.19 -6.73
N GLN A 539 37.34 37.36 -6.05
CA GLN A 539 36.10 36.64 -6.36
C GLN A 539 35.57 37.02 -7.75
N GLU A 540 35.53 38.31 -8.07
CA GLU A 540 35.05 38.81 -9.36
C GLU A 540 35.89 38.24 -10.51
N THR A 541 37.21 38.25 -10.37
CA THR A 541 38.12 37.71 -11.38
C THR A 541 38.01 36.19 -11.50
N LEU A 542 38.02 35.44 -10.39
CA LEU A 542 37.89 33.98 -10.42
C LEU A 542 36.55 33.52 -11.02
N ASN A 543 35.48 34.30 -10.87
CA ASN A 543 34.18 34.02 -11.45
C ASN A 543 34.15 34.10 -12.99
N LEU A 544 35.19 34.67 -13.62
CA LEU A 544 35.36 34.59 -15.08
C LEU A 544 35.71 33.17 -15.54
N VAL A 545 36.26 32.35 -14.65
CA VAL A 545 36.71 30.97 -14.92
C VAL A 545 35.83 29.92 -14.23
N PHE A 546 35.28 30.24 -13.06
CA PHE A 546 34.44 29.34 -12.30
C PHE A 546 33.04 29.91 -12.12
N ASP A 547 32.01 29.06 -12.17
CA ASP A 547 30.63 29.47 -11.92
C ASP A 547 30.43 29.87 -10.45
N GLU A 548 31.02 29.10 -9.54
CA GLU A 548 31.05 29.38 -8.11
C GLU A 548 32.27 28.70 -7.46
N ILE A 549 33.17 29.50 -6.88
CA ILE A 549 34.41 29.03 -6.24
C ILE A 549 34.63 29.69 -4.88
N SER A 550 34.92 28.86 -3.89
CA SER A 550 35.40 29.28 -2.58
C SER A 550 36.94 29.28 -2.60
N PHE A 551 37.55 30.34 -2.07
CA PHE A 551 39.00 30.46 -2.02
C PHE A 551 39.47 31.21 -0.77
N GLU A 552 40.73 31.03 -0.43
CA GLU A 552 41.40 31.74 0.66
C GLU A 552 42.70 32.36 0.14
N MET A 553 43.09 33.48 0.74
CA MET A 553 44.36 34.15 0.44
C MET A 553 45.15 34.39 1.71
N GLY A 554 46.47 34.27 1.62
CA GLY A 554 47.34 34.45 2.77
C GLY A 554 48.80 34.71 2.42
N PHE A 555 49.64 34.86 3.43
CA PHE A 555 51.08 34.95 3.29
C PHE A 555 51.74 34.06 4.35
N ASN A 556 52.56 33.11 3.93
CA ASN A 556 53.13 32.10 4.83
C ASN A 556 54.50 32.49 5.42
N GLY A 557 54.96 33.73 5.18
CA GLY A 557 56.27 34.22 5.60
C GLY A 557 57.33 34.18 4.50
N GLU A 558 57.10 33.45 3.40
CA GLU A 558 57.99 33.36 2.24
C GLU A 558 57.29 33.75 0.93
N LYS A 559 56.07 33.23 0.71
CA LYS A 559 55.26 33.49 -0.49
C LYS A 559 53.80 33.77 -0.12
N TYR A 560 53.10 34.44 -1.03
CA TYR A 560 51.66 34.63 -0.95
C TYR A 560 50.97 33.33 -1.35
N GLU A 561 49.78 33.08 -0.83
CA GLU A 561 49.05 31.84 -1.05
C GLU A 561 47.67 32.14 -1.61
N LEU A 562 47.28 31.40 -2.64
CA LEU A 562 45.91 31.31 -3.13
C LEU A 562 45.46 29.86 -3.00
N ILE A 563 44.49 29.61 -2.13
CA ILE A 563 43.99 28.28 -1.82
C ILE A 563 42.59 28.15 -2.42
N LEU A 564 42.41 27.26 -3.39
CA LEU A 564 41.13 26.99 -4.05
C LEU A 564 40.46 25.77 -3.42
N THR A 565 39.30 25.92 -2.78
CA THR A 565 38.63 24.81 -2.08
C THR A 565 37.53 24.16 -2.94
N PRO A 566 37.49 22.82 -3.03
CA PRO A 566 36.39 22.09 -3.65
C PRO A 566 35.16 21.92 -2.73
N GLU A 567 35.24 22.31 -1.45
CA GLU A 567 34.16 22.20 -0.45
C GLU A 567 33.53 20.79 -0.36
N GLY A 568 34.37 19.75 -0.50
CA GLY A 568 33.92 18.35 -0.48
C GLY A 568 33.39 17.81 -1.81
N ASP A 569 33.26 18.63 -2.86
CA ASP A 569 32.88 18.19 -4.20
C ASP A 569 34.08 17.63 -4.98
N LYS A 570 34.13 16.30 -5.08
CA LYS A 570 35.20 15.59 -5.81
C LYS A 570 35.24 15.88 -7.31
N VAL A 571 34.14 16.36 -7.91
CA VAL A 571 34.09 16.66 -9.34
C VAL A 571 34.85 17.96 -9.64
N LYS A 572 34.75 18.97 -8.76
CA LYS A 572 35.48 20.25 -8.88
C LYS A 572 37.00 20.06 -8.86
N LEU A 573 37.52 19.02 -8.21
CA LEU A 573 38.96 18.76 -8.12
C LEU A 573 39.66 18.70 -9.49
N PHE A 574 39.01 18.14 -10.51
CA PHE A 574 39.62 18.03 -11.83
C PHE A 574 39.87 19.40 -12.46
N GLU A 575 38.91 20.32 -12.31
CA GLU A 575 38.98 21.68 -12.82
C GLU A 575 40.00 22.52 -12.04
N LEU A 576 39.99 22.42 -10.70
CA LEU A 576 40.92 23.15 -9.84
C LEU A 576 42.38 22.71 -10.05
N VAL A 577 42.63 21.39 -10.16
CA VAL A 577 43.97 20.86 -10.46
C VAL A 577 44.42 21.23 -11.86
N TYR A 578 43.49 21.25 -12.84
CA TYR A 578 43.80 21.73 -14.17
C TYR A 578 44.20 23.21 -14.11
N PHE A 579 43.38 24.06 -13.51
CA PHE A 579 43.62 25.50 -13.37
C PHE A 579 44.96 25.80 -12.68
N GLN A 580 45.23 25.16 -11.54
CA GLN A 580 46.47 25.31 -10.76
C GLN A 580 47.73 24.97 -11.58
N LYS A 581 47.66 23.96 -12.45
CA LYS A 581 48.80 23.55 -13.30
C LYS A 581 49.14 24.54 -14.42
N HIS A 582 48.25 25.48 -14.72
CA HIS A 582 48.45 26.49 -15.77
C HIS A 582 48.97 27.82 -15.22
N ALA A 583 49.24 27.92 -13.91
CA ALA A 583 49.94 29.05 -13.33
C ALA A 583 51.30 29.27 -14.00
N THR A 584 51.56 30.52 -14.39
CA THR A 584 52.81 30.89 -15.08
C THR A 584 54.00 30.83 -14.13
N LYS A 585 55.22 30.70 -14.67
CA LYS A 585 56.43 30.59 -13.84
C LYS A 585 56.67 31.85 -13.03
N GLU A 586 56.39 32.99 -13.64
CA GLU A 586 56.52 34.33 -13.06
C GLU A 586 55.61 34.47 -11.83
N VAL A 587 54.35 34.04 -11.92
CA VAL A 587 53.42 34.03 -10.78
C VAL A 587 53.92 33.11 -9.67
N LEU A 588 54.43 31.92 -10.02
CA LEU A 588 54.93 30.95 -9.05
C LEU A 588 56.23 31.38 -8.33
N GLU A 589 56.92 32.42 -8.79
CA GLU A 589 58.04 33.03 -8.04
C GLU A 589 57.57 33.68 -6.74
N HIS A 590 56.35 34.23 -6.73
CA HIS A 590 55.79 34.98 -5.61
C HIS A 590 54.59 34.31 -4.94
N TRP A 591 53.89 33.42 -5.63
CA TRP A 591 52.66 32.78 -5.15
C TRP A 591 52.76 31.25 -5.06
N ASN A 592 52.12 30.69 -4.03
CA ASN A 592 51.76 29.29 -3.92
C ASN A 592 50.29 29.14 -4.31
N ILE A 593 50.03 28.41 -5.39
CA ILE A 593 48.66 28.08 -5.83
C ILE A 593 48.34 26.68 -5.35
N LEU A 594 47.43 26.59 -4.38
CA LEU A 594 47.08 25.37 -3.67
C LEU A 594 45.65 24.97 -4.03
N VAL A 595 45.44 23.69 -4.28
CA VAL A 595 44.09 23.12 -4.36
C VAL A 595 43.83 22.45 -3.02
N GLY A 596 42.68 22.78 -2.42
CA GLY A 596 42.23 22.35 -1.11
C GLY A 596 43.09 22.83 0.06
N ARG A 597 42.45 22.98 1.22
CA ARG A 597 43.12 23.42 2.46
C ARG A 597 44.25 22.49 2.84
N GLN A 598 45.40 23.06 3.17
CA GLN A 598 46.50 22.33 3.78
C GLN A 598 46.38 22.38 5.31
N PRO A 599 46.73 21.30 6.03
CA PRO A 599 46.73 21.31 7.48
C PRO A 599 47.60 22.46 8.03
N SER A 600 47.03 23.34 8.86
CA SER A 600 47.76 24.44 9.52
C SER A 600 47.67 24.33 11.04
N GLN A 601 48.75 24.72 11.74
CA GLN A 601 48.77 24.84 13.20
C GLN A 601 48.31 26.21 13.69
N ASN A 602 48.42 27.24 12.84
CA ASN A 602 47.95 28.59 13.15
C ASN A 602 46.63 28.81 12.42
N ILE A 603 45.52 28.52 13.12
CA ILE A 603 44.15 28.64 12.58
C ILE A 603 43.45 29.86 13.17
N GLY A 604 42.61 30.49 12.36
CA GLY A 604 41.84 31.65 12.78
C GLY A 604 40.74 31.95 11.77
N LEU A 605 39.55 32.30 12.29
CA LEU A 605 38.40 32.70 11.51
C LEU A 605 37.96 34.09 11.96
N ARG A 606 38.01 35.03 11.02
CA ARG A 606 37.50 36.39 11.19
C ARG A 606 36.36 36.62 10.21
N THR A 607 35.27 37.21 10.68
CA THR A 607 34.10 37.50 9.85
C THR A 607 33.79 38.99 9.85
N ASP A 608 33.17 39.47 8.77
CA ASP A 608 32.90 40.90 8.54
C ASP A 608 31.98 41.55 9.59
N ASP A 609 31.24 40.74 10.36
CA ASP A 609 30.41 41.18 11.48
C ASP A 609 31.14 41.16 12.84
N GLY A 610 32.48 41.08 12.82
CA GLY A 610 33.33 41.37 13.99
C GLY A 610 33.66 40.17 14.87
N TRP A 611 33.45 38.94 14.41
CA TRP A 611 33.93 37.75 15.11
C TRP A 611 35.40 37.51 14.82
N ASP A 612 36.19 37.22 15.86
CA ASP A 612 37.60 36.82 15.78
C ASP A 612 37.84 35.61 16.69
N ILE A 613 38.02 34.45 16.07
CA ILE A 613 38.18 33.15 16.73
C ILE A 613 39.48 32.53 16.26
N SER A 614 40.43 32.34 17.18
CA SER A 614 41.67 31.63 16.91
C SER A 614 41.59 30.18 17.37
N GLY A 615 42.59 29.38 17.00
CA GLY A 615 42.75 28.02 17.54
C GLY A 615 42.86 27.96 19.06
N ASP A 616 43.33 29.03 19.72
CA ASP A 616 43.41 29.11 21.19
C ASP A 616 42.02 29.27 21.84
N ASP A 617 41.01 29.72 21.08
CA ASP A 617 39.65 29.91 21.55
C ASP A 617 38.79 28.63 21.46
N VAL A 618 39.32 27.56 20.85
CA VAL A 618 38.60 26.31 20.57
C VAL A 618 39.27 25.13 21.26
N GLN A 619 38.53 24.44 22.12
CA GLN A 619 38.97 23.19 22.74
C GLN A 619 38.33 22.02 22.01
N ILE A 620 39.13 21.01 21.64
CA ILE A 620 38.67 19.82 20.91
C ILE A 620 38.97 18.56 21.72
N TRP A 621 37.98 17.68 21.84
CA TRP A 621 38.12 16.32 22.36
C TRP A 621 37.85 15.32 21.25
N LEU A 622 38.68 14.28 21.19
CA LEU A 622 38.54 13.17 20.26
C LEU A 622 38.26 11.90 21.05
N GLU A 623 37.17 11.22 20.71
CA GLU A 623 36.82 9.92 21.26
C GLU A 623 36.78 8.88 20.13
N GLU A 624 37.62 7.85 20.21
CA GLU A 624 37.63 6.77 19.21
C GLU A 624 36.36 5.92 19.33
N GLN A 625 35.61 5.81 18.23
CA GLN A 625 34.44 4.95 18.09
C GLN A 625 34.78 3.76 17.17
N GLY A 626 35.40 2.72 17.71
CA GLY A 626 35.68 1.49 16.96
C GLY A 626 36.75 1.66 15.86
N GLU A 627 36.87 0.68 14.97
CA GLU A 627 37.91 0.70 13.93
C GLU A 627 37.68 1.84 12.92
N ASN A 628 38.63 2.78 12.87
CA ASN A 628 38.69 3.91 11.93
C ASN A 628 37.57 4.95 12.04
N SER A 629 37.01 5.20 13.22
CA SER A 629 36.08 6.33 13.40
C SER A 629 36.32 7.09 14.71
N PHE A 630 36.11 8.41 14.66
CA PHE A 630 36.30 9.31 15.79
C PHE A 630 35.06 10.20 15.95
N ASN A 631 34.61 10.36 17.19
CA ASN A 631 33.73 11.45 17.58
C ASN A 631 34.59 12.65 17.95
N ILE A 632 34.31 13.78 17.31
CA ILE A 632 34.95 15.06 17.59
C ILE A 632 33.94 15.92 18.36
N SER A 633 34.32 16.36 19.55
CA SER A 633 33.58 17.36 20.32
C SER A 633 34.40 18.64 20.36
N ALA A 634 33.78 19.78 20.02
CA ALA A 634 34.44 21.09 20.07
C ALA A 634 33.70 22.02 21.03
N TYR A 635 34.44 22.79 21.82
CA TYR A 635 33.93 23.84 22.70
C TYR A 635 34.62 25.16 22.37
N CYS A 636 33.82 26.18 22.08
CA CYS A 636 34.30 27.55 21.91
C CYS A 636 33.38 28.48 22.71
N GLU A 637 33.89 29.04 23.80
CA GLU A 637 33.09 29.90 24.68
C GLU A 637 32.57 31.14 23.95
N LYS A 638 33.40 31.70 23.04
CA LYS A 638 33.03 32.87 22.23
C LYS A 638 31.74 32.63 21.43
N LEU A 639 31.54 31.43 20.89
CA LEU A 639 30.39 31.11 20.02
C LEU A 639 29.08 30.81 20.77
N LEU A 640 29.11 30.65 22.10
CA LEU A 640 27.93 30.28 22.89
C LEU A 640 26.73 31.25 22.77
N PRO A 641 26.92 32.60 22.71
CA PRO A 641 25.81 33.52 22.53
C PRO A 641 25.09 33.32 21.18
N MET A 642 25.84 33.01 20.12
CA MET A 642 25.32 32.86 18.76
C MET A 642 24.64 31.50 18.52
N LEU A 643 24.99 30.47 19.30
CA LEU A 643 24.43 29.12 19.14
C LEU A 643 22.90 29.07 19.28
N ARG A 644 22.30 29.96 20.08
CA ARG A 644 20.83 30.03 20.27
C ARG A 644 20.10 30.78 19.16
N GLU A 645 20.78 31.66 18.45
CA GLU A 645 20.18 32.57 17.47
C GLU A 645 20.44 32.12 16.02
N ALA A 646 21.60 31.53 15.76
CA ALA A 646 22.03 31.12 14.43
C ALA A 646 22.89 29.85 14.48
N GLU A 647 22.29 28.74 14.94
CA GLU A 647 22.96 27.44 15.12
C GLU A 647 23.74 26.99 13.87
N GLY A 648 23.14 27.10 12.68
CA GLY A 648 23.79 26.72 11.42
C GLY A 648 25.06 27.54 11.11
N ARG A 649 25.13 28.78 11.58
CA ARG A 649 26.31 29.64 11.41
C ARG A 649 27.44 29.22 12.34
N VAL A 650 27.12 28.84 13.57
CA VAL A 650 28.09 28.28 14.52
C VAL A 650 28.66 26.97 13.99
N TRP A 651 27.81 26.10 13.43
CA TRP A 651 28.27 24.87 12.78
C TRP A 651 29.22 25.16 11.62
N TRP A 652 28.87 26.10 10.73
CA TRP A 652 29.76 26.50 9.63
C TRP A 652 31.13 26.97 10.14
N MET A 653 31.17 27.87 11.14
CA MET A 653 32.43 28.39 11.69
C MET A 653 33.31 27.28 12.30
N LEU A 654 32.70 26.34 13.03
CA LEU A 654 33.41 25.20 13.61
C LEU A 654 33.92 24.24 12.52
N THR A 655 33.12 23.98 11.47
CA THR A 655 33.55 23.17 10.33
C THR A 655 34.72 23.81 9.61
N THR A 656 34.68 25.11 9.32
CA THR A 656 35.79 25.83 8.69
C THR A 656 37.09 25.74 9.51
N LEU A 657 37.02 25.94 10.83
CA LEU A 657 38.18 25.80 11.71
C LEU A 657 38.69 24.35 11.75
N THR A 658 37.80 23.37 11.71
CA THR A 658 38.17 21.94 11.66
C THR A 658 38.86 21.59 10.34
N ASP A 659 38.35 22.11 9.21
CA ASP A 659 38.95 21.93 7.89
C ASP A 659 40.33 22.60 7.78
N GLN A 660 40.54 23.75 8.43
CA GLN A 660 41.86 24.39 8.52
C GLN A 660 42.88 23.54 9.30
N ILE A 661 42.44 22.79 10.32
CA ILE A 661 43.31 21.87 11.09
C ILE A 661 43.63 20.62 10.28
N LEU A 662 42.62 20.00 9.68
CA LEU A 662 42.74 18.67 9.06
C LEU A 662 43.22 18.73 7.61
N GLY A 663 43.02 19.86 6.94
CA GLY A 663 43.14 20.00 5.50
C GLY A 663 42.03 19.24 4.75
N GLU A 664 41.77 19.64 3.50
CA GLU A 664 40.71 19.05 2.69
C GLU A 664 41.20 17.86 1.84
N ILE A 665 42.46 17.91 1.36
CA ILE A 665 42.99 16.91 0.41
C ILE A 665 43.43 15.59 1.05
N PRO A 666 44.01 15.54 2.26
CA PRO A 666 44.39 14.26 2.89
C PRO A 666 43.20 13.31 3.11
N HIS A 667 41.97 13.83 3.18
CA HIS A 667 40.73 13.06 3.34
C HIS A 667 40.04 12.65 2.04
N MET A 668 40.55 13.04 0.86
CA MET A 668 39.94 12.70 -0.44
C MET A 668 40.73 11.65 -1.27
N ARG A 669 41.80 11.07 -0.71
CA ARG A 669 42.55 9.97 -1.33
C ARG A 669 41.82 8.63 -1.30
#